data_AF-A0A7Z7BCE3-F1
#
_entry.id   AF-A0A7Z7BCE3-F1
#
_cell.length_a   1.000
_cell.length_b   1.000
_cell.length_c   1.000
_cell.angle_alpha   90.00
_cell.angle_beta   90.00
_cell.angle_gamma   90.00
#
_symmetry.space_group_name_H-M   'P 1'
#
loop_
_entity.id
_entity.type
_entity.pdbx_description
1 polymer ?
#
loop_
_entity_poly.entity_id
_entity_poly.type
_entity_poly.pdbx_seq_one_letter_code
_entity_poly.pdbx_strand_id
1 'polypeptide(L)'
;MKHPRRPDTNEAARVAIIDKFWPTSAFTARFGPAIERFGSALPFSRPFGWLIAVVWFGSLAAISIVVVVKLDLSAQFCLSFSVLGAMFLLRRSAHRERPRLLFLACSAFLTFRYLYWRTTSTLGYNGLVDSIFMMLLYGAEIYGVVVAMLGLFVTSRPLERKAAPLITTSGALPHVDVFIPTYNEPADLLQVTLRAALDMRYPRELLNVYLLDDGGTHQKVTQSDPDKAADAHARASELKALVARHGGIYLTRVRNEHAKAGNINAALARTHGELIVIFDADHVPTADFIEKTVGHFQRDDKLYLVQTPHFFINPDPLEKNLGTFGKMPPENEMFYSVIQQGLDFWNASFFCGSAAVLRRRCLEEIGGISGTSITEDAETALMLHSRGYRSAYINEPLISGLQPETFASFIVQRVRWAQGMIQLFLLRNPLRLKGLSIAQRLCYFSNAFFWFFCFARVVFLFAPVMYLVFGLQFYNATIPQFFAYGLPQMIAAILTTDLLFGRYRWTLVSEVYELLQSMFSLRAVIAVMLRPRAPGFKVTPKGEKIEEDSISELAGPFHVVYLIVLLGAAVGIWKLIQGYPHQDVIISAVGWCGLNLVLLNACIGVLYERRQRRAVPRVPANLHARFHIHAETAGSADTPIFDCRVIDMSAGGLKLVLSAADVTSVPSRGSATLEVFNVAKGRTSHIPLTIRNSFVDANSALVVGAQFADDSVAGLSEQVSLVFGDSGRWREFRQSRNRRVGIFRSLRVVVSLGFMHAFSHYRFFFASMLRNAVRPLRATSSVIASFRAFQKQRP
;
A
#
# COMPACT_ATOMS: atom_id res chain seq x y z
N MET A 1 46.46 65.83 -39.29
CA MET A 1 46.79 64.68 -40.17
C MET A 1 46.35 63.38 -39.50
N LYS A 2 45.34 62.69 -40.04
CA LYS A 2 45.25 61.22 -40.16
C LYS A 2 43.87 60.84 -40.73
N HIS A 3 43.90 60.02 -41.78
CA HIS A 3 42.79 59.52 -42.60
C HIS A 3 41.71 58.72 -41.85
N PRO A 4 40.49 58.58 -42.40
CA PRO A 4 39.52 57.57 -41.98
C PRO A 4 39.85 56.21 -42.64
N ARG A 5 39.81 55.11 -41.86
CA ARG A 5 39.90 53.73 -42.39
C ARG A 5 38.50 53.12 -42.50
N ARG A 6 38.25 52.45 -43.63
CA ARG A 6 37.06 51.64 -43.98
C ARG A 6 36.92 50.41 -43.05
N PRO A 7 35.70 49.86 -42.89
CA PRO A 7 35.47 48.63 -42.14
C PRO A 7 35.83 47.38 -42.97
N ASP A 8 36.46 46.41 -42.30
CA ASP A 8 36.94 45.14 -42.86
C ASP A 8 35.78 44.17 -43.12
N THR A 9 35.59 43.79 -44.38
CA THR A 9 34.54 42.87 -44.87
C THR A 9 34.79 41.38 -44.53
N ASN A 10 35.69 41.07 -43.59
CA ASN A 10 36.15 39.70 -43.33
C ASN A 10 35.53 39.05 -42.08
N GLU A 11 34.81 39.79 -41.25
CA GLU A 11 34.21 39.26 -40.01
C GLU A 11 32.82 38.64 -40.26
N ALA A 12 32.02 39.24 -41.15
CA ALA A 12 30.70 38.72 -41.52
C ALA A 12 30.76 37.37 -42.26
N ALA A 13 31.82 37.12 -43.03
CA ALA A 13 32.02 35.85 -43.74
C ALA A 13 32.42 34.70 -42.79
N ARG A 14 33.09 35.00 -41.67
CA ARG A 14 33.49 33.98 -40.67
C ARG A 14 32.33 33.51 -39.80
N VAL A 15 31.38 34.39 -39.47
CA VAL A 15 30.19 34.03 -38.69
C VAL A 15 29.23 33.14 -39.50
N ALA A 16 29.10 33.38 -40.81
CA ALA A 16 28.19 32.62 -41.67
C ALA A 16 28.62 31.16 -41.95
N ILE A 17 29.92 30.83 -41.83
CA ILE A 17 30.42 29.46 -42.07
C ILE A 17 30.25 28.58 -40.82
N ILE A 18 30.35 29.14 -39.61
CA ILE A 18 30.21 28.39 -38.35
C ILE A 18 28.75 27.96 -38.12
N ASP A 19 27.79 28.85 -38.40
CA ASP A 19 26.35 28.55 -38.20
C ASP A 19 25.80 27.50 -39.20
N LYS A 20 26.52 27.27 -40.32
CA LYS A 20 26.14 26.28 -41.34
C LYS A 20 26.54 24.84 -40.95
N PHE A 21 27.53 24.67 -40.08
CA PHE A 21 28.01 23.36 -39.60
C PHE A 21 27.60 23.04 -38.17
N TRP A 22 27.24 24.05 -37.36
CA TRP A 22 26.75 23.86 -36.00
C TRP A 22 25.65 24.88 -35.69
N PRO A 23 24.36 24.60 -35.98
CA PRO A 23 23.29 25.55 -35.74
C PRO A 23 23.17 25.81 -34.24
N THR A 24 23.73 26.93 -33.80
CA THR A 24 23.82 27.33 -32.40
C THR A 24 22.44 27.43 -31.76
N SER A 25 21.43 27.81 -32.56
CA SER A 25 20.01 27.87 -32.21
C SER A 25 19.38 26.50 -31.87
N ALA A 26 19.80 25.42 -32.53
CA ALA A 26 19.29 24.07 -32.27
C ALA A 26 19.91 23.45 -31.02
N PHE A 27 21.16 23.80 -30.70
CA PHE A 27 21.82 23.39 -29.45
C PHE A 27 21.20 24.09 -28.24
N THR A 28 20.97 25.41 -28.31
CA THR A 28 20.28 26.16 -27.25
C THR A 28 18.81 25.77 -27.12
N ALA A 29 18.09 25.45 -28.20
CA ALA A 29 16.71 24.98 -28.10
C ALA A 29 16.60 23.57 -27.48
N ARG A 30 17.58 22.68 -27.75
CA ARG A 30 17.56 21.29 -27.29
C ARG A 30 18.13 21.11 -25.88
N PHE A 31 19.13 21.92 -25.49
CA PHE A 31 19.82 21.79 -24.20
C PHE A 31 19.66 23.00 -23.28
N GLY A 32 19.24 24.17 -23.79
CA GLY A 32 19.03 25.38 -22.99
C GLY A 32 18.09 25.19 -21.79
N PRO A 33 16.91 24.58 -21.95
CA PRO A 33 16.01 24.32 -20.83
C PRO A 33 16.57 23.30 -19.80
N ALA A 34 17.44 22.38 -20.25
CA ALA A 34 18.09 21.40 -19.39
C ALA A 34 19.26 22.02 -18.62
N ILE A 35 20.02 22.90 -19.26
CA ILE A 35 21.13 23.67 -18.67
C ILE A 35 20.58 24.72 -17.70
N GLU A 36 19.48 25.41 -18.01
CA GLU A 36 18.79 26.31 -17.08
C GLU A 36 18.20 25.57 -15.88
N ARG A 37 17.59 24.39 -16.09
CA ARG A 37 17.12 23.55 -14.98
C ARG A 37 18.26 23.04 -14.11
N PHE A 38 19.38 22.62 -14.70
CA PHE A 38 20.57 22.18 -13.95
C PHE A 38 21.22 23.35 -13.20
N GLY A 39 21.32 24.53 -13.84
CA GLY A 39 21.79 25.76 -13.23
C GLY A 39 20.92 26.19 -12.04
N SER A 40 19.61 26.27 -12.21
CA SER A 40 18.65 26.69 -11.18
C SER A 40 18.52 25.74 -9.98
N ALA A 41 18.85 24.44 -10.17
CA ALA A 41 18.77 23.41 -9.14
C ALA A 41 20.07 23.27 -8.35
N LEU A 42 21.18 23.71 -8.92
CA LEU A 42 22.46 23.74 -8.24
C LEU A 42 22.52 24.93 -7.29
N PRO A 43 23.03 24.76 -6.06
CA PRO A 43 23.17 25.86 -5.10
C PRO A 43 23.97 27.02 -5.72
N PHE A 44 24.87 26.74 -6.67
CA PHE A 44 25.74 27.65 -7.41
C PHE A 44 25.06 28.78 -8.22
N SER A 45 23.74 28.72 -8.48
CA SER A 45 23.04 29.77 -9.26
C SER A 45 22.62 31.00 -8.45
N ARG A 46 22.72 30.96 -7.12
CA ARG A 46 22.49 32.12 -6.26
C ARG A 46 23.82 32.77 -5.87
N PRO A 47 23.88 34.09 -5.66
CA PRO A 47 25.02 34.70 -4.99
C PRO A 47 25.23 33.97 -3.65
N PHE A 48 26.46 33.52 -3.35
CA PHE A 48 26.85 32.65 -2.22
C PHE A 48 26.51 31.15 -2.33
N GLY A 49 25.97 30.70 -3.45
CA GLY A 49 25.67 29.29 -3.73
C GLY A 49 26.82 28.32 -3.58
N TRP A 50 28.00 28.72 -4.07
CA TRP A 50 29.21 27.93 -3.98
C TRP A 50 29.71 27.78 -2.54
N LEU A 51 29.56 28.81 -1.71
CA LEU A 51 29.94 28.79 -0.30
C LEU A 51 29.07 27.77 0.46
N ILE A 52 27.75 27.76 0.20
CA ILE A 52 26.82 26.78 0.78
C ILE A 52 27.21 25.37 0.36
N ALA A 53 27.56 25.16 -0.91
CA ALA A 53 28.01 23.86 -1.40
C ALA A 53 29.31 23.41 -0.71
N VAL A 54 30.31 24.29 -0.61
CA VAL A 54 31.59 24.01 0.06
C VAL A 54 31.36 23.65 1.53
N VAL A 55 30.53 24.40 2.25
CA VAL A 55 30.19 24.09 3.66
C VAL A 55 29.46 22.75 3.77
N TRP A 56 28.53 22.45 2.84
CA TRP A 56 27.84 21.17 2.81
C TRP A 56 28.79 19.99 2.56
N PHE A 57 29.61 20.06 1.52
CA PHE A 57 30.56 19.01 1.19
C PHE A 57 31.64 18.86 2.26
N GLY A 58 32.12 19.96 2.84
CA GLY A 58 33.06 19.95 3.95
C GLY A 58 32.46 19.31 5.21
N SER A 59 31.21 19.64 5.55
CA SER A 59 30.50 19.03 6.68
C SER A 59 30.25 17.54 6.45
N LEU A 60 29.86 17.15 5.23
CA LEU A 60 29.68 15.76 4.86
C LEU A 60 31.00 14.98 4.96
N ALA A 61 32.09 15.53 4.45
CA ALA A 61 33.43 14.94 4.56
C ALA A 61 33.87 14.78 6.02
N ALA A 62 33.66 15.81 6.85
CA ALA A 62 33.96 15.73 8.28
C ALA A 62 33.15 14.63 8.98
N ILE A 63 31.84 14.54 8.71
CA ILE A 63 30.99 13.48 9.26
C ILE A 63 31.45 12.10 8.76
N SER A 64 31.79 11.96 7.48
CA SER A 64 32.32 10.71 6.93
C SER A 64 33.63 10.28 7.58
N ILE A 65 34.53 11.23 7.90
CA ILE A 65 35.74 10.95 8.69
C ILE A 65 35.34 10.42 10.07
N VAL A 66 34.44 11.11 10.78
CA VAL A 66 34.00 10.69 12.12
C VAL A 66 33.32 9.32 12.07
N VAL A 67 32.64 8.94 10.99
CA VAL A 67 32.06 7.58 10.82
C VAL A 67 33.15 6.50 10.83
N VAL A 68 34.29 6.74 10.17
CA VAL A 68 35.34 5.71 9.96
C VAL A 68 36.46 5.74 11.01
N VAL A 69 36.50 6.77 11.87
CA VAL A 69 37.46 6.84 12.98
C VAL A 69 37.29 5.63 13.90
N LYS A 70 38.37 4.87 14.04
CA LYS A 70 38.48 3.76 14.99
C LYS A 70 38.59 4.35 16.40
N LEU A 71 37.66 3.95 17.26
CA LEU A 71 37.66 4.30 18.68
C LEU A 71 37.88 3.02 19.50
N ASP A 72 38.47 3.17 20.68
CA ASP A 72 38.38 2.12 21.68
C ASP A 72 36.91 1.88 22.06
N LEU A 73 36.66 0.74 22.70
CA LEU A 73 35.31 0.29 22.97
C LEU A 73 34.53 1.24 23.89
N SER A 74 35.19 1.83 24.89
CA SER A 74 34.58 2.75 25.84
C SER A 74 34.20 4.06 25.16
N ALA A 75 35.12 4.64 24.38
CA ALA A 75 34.84 5.86 23.60
C ALA A 75 33.73 5.64 22.57
N GLN A 76 33.71 4.49 21.89
CA GLN A 76 32.61 4.13 21.00
C GLN A 76 31.28 4.06 21.73
N PHE A 77 31.24 3.40 22.88
CA PHE A 77 30.03 3.29 23.69
C PHE A 77 29.52 4.68 24.08
N CYS A 78 30.38 5.55 24.61
CA CYS A 78 30.03 6.92 24.96
C CYS A 78 29.49 7.70 23.75
N LEU A 79 30.14 7.62 22.58
CA LEU A 79 29.69 8.30 21.36
C LEU A 79 28.30 7.82 20.93
N SER A 80 28.12 6.50 20.78
CA SER A 80 26.85 5.90 20.35
C SER A 80 25.69 6.31 21.24
N PHE A 81 25.85 6.21 22.57
CA PHE A 81 24.80 6.54 23.52
C PHE A 81 24.58 8.06 23.67
N SER A 82 25.61 8.88 23.44
CA SER A 82 25.44 10.35 23.38
C SER A 82 24.62 10.76 22.15
N VAL A 83 24.86 10.15 20.99
CA VAL A 83 24.07 10.39 19.78
C VAL A 83 22.63 9.90 19.98
N LEU A 84 22.42 8.76 20.63
CA LEU A 84 21.08 8.30 21.00
C LEU A 84 20.38 9.26 21.97
N GLY A 85 21.09 9.79 22.96
CA GLY A 85 20.59 10.82 23.86
C GLY A 85 20.13 12.06 23.09
N ALA A 86 20.94 12.53 22.13
CA ALA A 86 20.57 13.63 21.24
C ALA A 86 19.32 13.30 20.40
N MET A 87 19.24 12.09 19.82
CA MET A 87 18.05 11.65 19.08
C MET A 87 16.79 11.66 19.97
N PHE A 88 16.89 11.23 21.22
CA PHE A 88 15.76 11.24 22.16
C PHE A 88 15.28 12.68 22.45
N LEU A 89 16.20 13.64 22.58
CA LEU A 89 15.87 15.06 22.76
C LEU A 89 15.24 15.66 21.50
N LEU A 90 15.87 15.44 20.33
CA LEU A 90 15.41 15.97 19.04
C LEU A 90 14.01 15.46 18.67
N ARG A 91 13.69 14.21 19.04
CA ARG A 91 12.39 13.59 18.82
C ARG A 91 11.22 14.43 19.36
N ARG A 92 11.41 15.20 20.45
CA ARG A 92 10.35 16.06 21.04
C ARG A 92 9.98 17.24 20.13
N SER A 93 10.90 17.72 19.30
CA SER A 93 10.71 18.87 18.42
C SER A 93 10.74 18.50 16.92
N ALA A 94 10.77 17.21 16.59
CA ALA A 94 10.83 16.69 15.23
C ALA A 94 9.55 16.89 14.38
N HIS A 95 8.53 17.57 14.93
CA HIS A 95 7.44 18.15 14.12
C HIS A 95 7.94 19.34 13.27
N ARG A 96 9.04 19.99 13.70
CA ARG A 96 9.73 21.02 12.93
C ARG A 96 10.76 20.39 12.01
N GLU A 97 10.99 21.03 10.88
CA GLU A 97 11.85 20.52 9.82
C GLU A 97 13.31 20.33 10.25
N ARG A 98 13.95 21.34 10.86
CA ARG A 98 15.38 21.26 11.22
C ARG A 98 15.68 20.17 12.26
N PRO A 99 14.97 20.08 13.40
CA PRO A 99 15.18 18.98 14.35
C PRO A 99 14.89 17.61 13.75
N ARG A 100 13.91 17.49 12.86
CA ARG A 100 13.64 16.24 12.12
C ARG A 100 14.84 15.85 11.27
N LEU A 101 15.36 16.75 10.44
CA LEU A 101 16.51 16.46 9.58
C LEU A 101 17.76 16.09 10.39
N LEU A 102 18.02 16.80 11.50
CA LEU A 102 19.13 16.47 12.39
C LEU A 102 18.95 15.09 13.05
N PHE A 103 17.73 14.75 13.49
CA PHE A 103 17.41 13.42 14.01
C PHE A 103 17.69 12.33 12.97
N LEU A 104 17.28 12.54 11.71
CA LEU A 104 17.54 11.58 10.63
C LEU A 104 19.03 11.47 10.32
N ALA A 105 19.78 12.58 10.38
CA ALA A 105 21.23 12.58 10.22
C ALA A 105 21.94 11.80 11.34
N CYS A 106 21.51 11.94 12.60
CA CYS A 106 22.03 11.12 13.71
C CYS A 106 21.76 9.62 13.51
N SER A 107 20.58 9.26 13.02
CA SER A 107 20.23 7.88 12.68
C SER A 107 21.10 7.31 11.56
N ALA A 108 21.30 8.09 10.48
CA ALA A 108 22.19 7.72 9.40
C ALA A 108 23.64 7.59 9.87
N PHE A 109 24.11 8.49 10.75
CA PHE A 109 25.45 8.43 11.33
C PHE A 109 25.69 7.12 12.09
N LEU A 110 24.79 6.74 13.00
CA LEU A 110 24.89 5.47 13.73
C LEU A 110 24.83 4.26 12.78
N THR A 111 24.03 4.36 11.71
CA THR A 111 23.91 3.31 10.69
C THR A 111 25.22 3.12 9.94
N PHE A 112 25.83 4.19 9.45
CA PHE A 112 27.09 4.10 8.72
C PHE A 112 28.25 3.70 9.63
N ARG A 113 28.24 4.13 10.89
CA ARG A 113 29.26 3.74 11.88
C ARG A 113 29.15 2.25 12.23
N TYR A 114 27.93 1.73 12.39
CA TYR A 114 27.66 0.30 12.48
C TYR A 114 28.15 -0.45 11.24
N LEU A 115 27.81 0.04 10.04
CA LEU A 115 28.19 -0.62 8.79
C LEU A 115 29.70 -0.66 8.60
N TYR A 116 30.41 0.42 8.95
CA TYR A 116 31.86 0.45 8.88
C TYR A 116 32.50 -0.59 9.82
N TRP A 117 32.03 -0.66 11.07
CA TRP A 117 32.46 -1.70 12.02
C TRP A 117 32.13 -3.10 11.51
N ARG A 118 30.90 -3.32 11.05
CA ARG A 118 30.42 -4.58 10.50
C ARG A 118 31.26 -5.06 9.31
N THR A 119 31.75 -4.14 8.49
CA THR A 119 32.55 -4.44 7.29
C THR A 119 34.02 -4.68 7.64
N THR A 120 34.59 -3.89 8.54
CA THR A 120 36.05 -3.90 8.79
C THR A 120 36.49 -4.78 9.94
N SER A 121 35.59 -5.08 10.88
CA SER A 121 35.97 -5.72 12.16
C SER A 121 35.32 -7.08 12.37
N THR A 122 34.24 -7.43 11.65
CA THR A 122 33.45 -8.64 11.93
C THR A 122 33.37 -9.64 10.78
N LEU A 123 33.86 -9.27 9.59
CA LEU A 123 34.03 -10.19 8.47
C LEU A 123 35.39 -10.87 8.60
N GLY A 124 35.38 -12.20 8.74
CA GLY A 124 36.59 -13.03 8.86
C GLY A 124 36.43 -14.33 8.08
N TYR A 125 37.52 -14.81 7.48
CA TYR A 125 37.51 -16.07 6.75
C TYR A 125 37.73 -17.25 7.70
N ASN A 126 36.69 -18.05 7.91
CA ASN A 126 36.70 -19.26 8.75
C ASN A 126 36.48 -20.55 7.95
N GLY A 127 36.46 -20.46 6.62
CA GLY A 127 36.16 -21.56 5.70
C GLY A 127 35.12 -21.18 4.65
N LEU A 128 34.96 -22.02 3.63
CA LEU A 128 34.07 -21.73 2.49
C LEU A 128 32.59 -21.64 2.91
N VAL A 129 32.11 -22.60 3.71
CA VAL A 129 30.71 -22.63 4.15
C VAL A 129 30.38 -21.41 5.02
N ASP A 130 31.22 -21.13 6.03
CA ASP A 130 31.10 -19.95 6.89
C ASP A 130 31.11 -18.65 6.06
N SER A 131 31.97 -18.57 5.05
CA SER A 131 32.05 -17.41 4.16
C SER A 131 30.77 -17.20 3.34
N ILE A 132 30.12 -18.27 2.89
CA ILE A 132 28.83 -18.18 2.17
C ILE A 132 27.76 -17.60 3.10
N PHE A 133 27.61 -18.15 4.31
CA PHE A 133 26.62 -17.65 5.27
C PHE A 133 26.94 -16.24 5.77
N MET A 134 28.22 -15.90 5.89
CA MET A 134 28.69 -14.55 6.19
C MET A 134 28.26 -13.56 5.11
N MET A 135 28.46 -13.91 3.84
CA MET A 135 28.04 -13.06 2.71
C MET A 135 26.51 -12.95 2.61
N LEU A 136 25.77 -14.02 2.91
CA LEU A 136 24.31 -13.98 2.96
C LEU A 136 23.81 -13.03 4.05
N LEU A 137 24.33 -13.16 5.28
CA LEU A 137 23.96 -12.28 6.39
C LEU A 137 24.36 -10.83 6.11
N TYR A 138 25.62 -10.60 5.70
CA TYR A 138 26.09 -9.27 5.36
C TYR A 138 25.29 -8.65 4.21
N GLY A 139 24.94 -9.41 3.17
CA GLY A 139 24.08 -8.96 2.08
C GLY A 139 22.67 -8.57 2.55
N ALA A 140 22.08 -9.33 3.49
CA ALA A 140 20.79 -9.00 4.10
C ALA A 140 20.85 -7.71 4.93
N GLU A 141 21.95 -7.49 5.66
CA GLU A 141 22.18 -6.26 6.42
C GLU A 141 22.41 -5.06 5.50
N ILE A 142 23.21 -5.21 4.43
CA ILE A 142 23.41 -4.18 3.40
C ILE A 142 22.07 -3.80 2.76
N TYR A 143 21.26 -4.79 2.42
CA TYR A 143 19.90 -4.56 1.94
C TYR A 143 19.10 -3.69 2.93
N GLY A 144 19.11 -4.06 4.21
CA GLY A 144 18.42 -3.31 5.27
C GLY A 144 18.93 -1.87 5.40
N VAL A 145 20.24 -1.66 5.34
CA VAL A 145 20.86 -0.32 5.36
C VAL A 145 20.44 0.49 4.14
N VAL A 146 20.49 -0.08 2.93
CA VAL A 146 20.10 0.62 1.70
C VAL A 146 18.63 1.03 1.75
N VAL A 147 17.73 0.12 2.14
CA VAL A 147 16.30 0.44 2.28
C VAL A 147 16.07 1.48 3.36
N ALA A 148 16.77 1.40 4.49
CA ALA A 148 16.68 2.42 5.53
C ALA A 148 17.10 3.79 4.99
N MET A 149 18.27 3.91 4.33
CA MET A 149 18.76 5.18 3.79
C MET A 149 17.85 5.76 2.71
N LEU A 150 17.33 4.93 1.81
CA LEU A 150 16.35 5.36 0.81
C LEU A 150 15.04 5.81 1.49
N GLY A 151 14.59 5.10 2.51
CA GLY A 151 13.44 5.49 3.33
C GLY A 151 13.63 6.84 4.01
N LEU A 152 14.81 7.10 4.62
CA LEU A 152 15.15 8.41 5.20
C LEU A 152 15.14 9.52 4.15
N PHE A 153 15.68 9.24 2.96
CA PHE A 153 15.69 10.19 1.85
C PHE A 153 14.27 10.53 1.38
N VAL A 154 13.48 9.52 1.05
CA VAL A 154 12.09 9.68 0.55
C VAL A 154 11.23 10.41 1.57
N THR A 155 11.34 10.04 2.86
CA THR A 155 10.49 10.60 3.92
C THR A 155 11.11 11.78 4.66
N SER A 156 12.21 12.34 4.16
CA SER A 156 12.90 13.47 4.80
C SER A 156 11.98 14.67 5.00
N ARG A 157 11.20 15.02 3.97
CA ARG A 157 10.27 16.16 3.93
C ARG A 157 8.93 15.80 3.25
N PRO A 158 8.00 15.10 3.92
CA PRO A 158 6.69 14.79 3.35
C PRO A 158 5.94 16.08 2.97
N LEU A 159 5.39 16.13 1.76
CA LEU A 159 4.63 17.28 1.27
C LEU A 159 3.14 17.13 1.63
N GLU A 160 2.63 18.03 2.46
CA GLU A 160 1.21 18.09 2.81
C GLU A 160 0.47 19.04 1.87
N ARG A 161 -0.05 18.50 0.77
CA ARG A 161 -0.93 19.26 -0.13
C ARG A 161 -2.35 19.34 0.42
N LYS A 162 -2.94 20.53 0.33
CA LYS A 162 -4.40 20.70 0.44
C LYS A 162 -5.03 20.45 -0.93
N ALA A 163 -6.26 19.93 -0.94
CA ALA A 163 -7.06 19.85 -2.15
C ALA A 163 -7.22 21.25 -2.75
N ALA A 164 -6.93 21.39 -4.05
CA ALA A 164 -7.11 22.64 -4.75
C ALA A 164 -8.57 22.76 -5.19
N PRO A 165 -9.29 23.83 -4.82
CA PRO A 165 -10.69 23.97 -5.18
C PRO A 165 -10.84 24.07 -6.70
N LEU A 166 -11.90 23.45 -7.22
CA LEU A 166 -12.29 23.57 -8.61
C LEU A 166 -12.53 25.04 -8.97
N ILE A 167 -11.90 25.53 -10.04
CA ILE A 167 -12.09 26.91 -10.51
C ILE A 167 -13.27 26.90 -11.48
N THR A 168 -14.40 27.49 -11.08
CA THR A 168 -15.64 27.54 -11.87
C THR A 168 -15.87 28.90 -12.56
N THR A 169 -15.11 29.93 -12.20
CA THR A 169 -15.38 31.33 -12.57
C THR A 169 -14.68 31.84 -13.83
N SER A 170 -13.73 31.09 -14.40
CA SER A 170 -12.70 31.66 -15.31
C SER A 170 -12.52 30.93 -16.64
N GLY A 171 -13.35 29.92 -16.96
CA GLY A 171 -13.24 29.16 -18.21
C GLY A 171 -14.11 27.90 -18.22
N ALA A 172 -14.09 27.17 -19.34
CA ALA A 172 -14.75 25.87 -19.45
C ALA A 172 -14.09 24.85 -18.52
N LEU A 173 -14.93 24.11 -17.78
CA LEU A 173 -14.49 22.97 -17.00
C LEU A 173 -14.07 21.84 -17.96
N PRO A 174 -13.00 21.07 -17.66
CA PRO A 174 -12.53 20.03 -18.56
C PRO A 174 -13.54 18.88 -18.66
N HIS A 175 -13.65 18.26 -19.84
CA HIS A 175 -14.38 16.99 -19.95
C HIS A 175 -13.64 15.88 -19.17
N VAL A 176 -14.40 15.09 -18.42
CA VAL A 176 -13.88 14.01 -17.58
C VAL A 176 -14.50 12.67 -17.99
N ASP A 177 -13.65 11.74 -18.39
CA ASP A 177 -14.04 10.34 -18.60
C ASP A 177 -13.67 9.52 -17.36
N VAL A 178 -14.63 8.80 -16.78
CA VAL A 178 -14.42 7.90 -15.65
C VAL A 178 -14.41 6.47 -16.17
N PHE A 179 -13.32 5.75 -15.95
CA PHE A 179 -13.15 4.36 -16.34
C PHE A 179 -13.22 3.43 -15.13
N ILE A 180 -14.14 2.47 -15.21
CA ILE A 180 -14.32 1.38 -14.24
C ILE A 180 -14.02 0.06 -14.95
N PRO A 181 -12.76 -0.42 -14.97
CA PRO A 181 -12.43 -1.69 -15.57
C PRO A 181 -12.86 -2.86 -14.69
N THR A 182 -13.43 -3.89 -15.32
CA THR A 182 -13.92 -5.10 -14.66
C THR A 182 -13.59 -6.36 -15.48
N TYR A 183 -13.42 -7.49 -14.79
CA TYR A 183 -13.17 -8.79 -15.40
C TYR A 183 -14.16 -9.87 -14.92
N ASN A 184 -14.24 -10.08 -13.60
CA ASN A 184 -15.07 -11.13 -12.99
C ASN A 184 -15.86 -10.64 -11.76
N GLU A 185 -15.82 -9.34 -11.46
CA GLU A 185 -16.56 -8.78 -10.35
C GLU A 185 -18.08 -8.89 -10.58
N PRO A 186 -18.87 -9.17 -9.53
CA PRO A 186 -20.31 -9.37 -9.63
C PRO A 186 -21.06 -8.06 -9.92
N ALA A 187 -22.21 -8.16 -10.58
CA ALA A 187 -23.01 -7.01 -10.97
C ALA A 187 -23.43 -6.15 -9.77
N ASP A 188 -23.80 -6.74 -8.64
CA ASP A 188 -24.17 -6.01 -7.41
C ASP A 188 -23.04 -5.11 -6.88
N LEU A 189 -21.79 -5.55 -7.00
CA LEU A 189 -20.63 -4.75 -6.60
C LEU A 189 -20.42 -3.61 -7.60
N LEU A 190 -20.48 -3.91 -8.91
CA LEU A 190 -20.33 -2.92 -9.97
C LEU A 190 -21.44 -1.87 -9.94
N GLN A 191 -22.65 -2.26 -9.57
CA GLN A 191 -23.81 -1.38 -9.43
C GLN A 191 -23.53 -0.25 -8.43
N VAL A 192 -22.95 -0.57 -7.28
CA VAL A 192 -22.60 0.42 -6.25
C VAL A 192 -21.54 1.40 -6.77
N THR A 193 -20.46 0.89 -7.37
CA THR A 193 -19.37 1.73 -7.89
C THR A 193 -19.84 2.61 -9.06
N LEU A 194 -20.62 2.05 -9.99
CA LEU A 194 -21.21 2.79 -11.12
C LEU A 194 -22.13 3.91 -10.62
N ARG A 195 -23.02 3.61 -9.66
CA ARG A 195 -23.93 4.61 -9.10
C ARG A 195 -23.18 5.74 -8.42
N ALA A 196 -22.17 5.42 -7.60
CA ALA A 196 -21.35 6.43 -6.93
C ALA A 196 -20.58 7.31 -7.93
N ALA A 197 -20.01 6.72 -8.99
CA ALA A 197 -19.30 7.45 -10.02
C ALA A 197 -20.21 8.42 -10.79
N LEU A 198 -21.43 8.00 -11.11
CA LEU A 198 -22.45 8.85 -11.76
C LEU A 198 -22.98 9.96 -10.86
N ASP A 199 -22.89 9.79 -9.53
CA ASP A 199 -23.38 10.74 -8.52
C ASP A 199 -22.28 11.68 -7.99
N MET A 200 -21.07 11.63 -8.55
CA MET A 200 -20.03 12.61 -8.25
C MET A 200 -20.47 14.02 -8.64
N ARG A 201 -20.14 15.01 -7.80
CA ARG A 201 -20.51 16.41 -8.02
C ARG A 201 -19.67 17.01 -9.14
N TYR A 202 -20.25 17.02 -10.33
CA TYR A 202 -19.72 17.65 -11.53
C TYR A 202 -20.86 17.92 -12.53
N PRO A 203 -20.74 18.90 -13.45
CA PRO A 203 -21.72 19.08 -14.51
C PRO A 203 -21.84 17.80 -15.35
N ARG A 204 -23.08 17.32 -15.55
CA ARG A 204 -23.36 16.00 -16.13
C ARG A 204 -22.92 15.90 -17.59
N GLU A 205 -23.04 16.99 -18.32
CA GLU A 205 -22.63 17.14 -19.71
C GLU A 205 -21.10 17.06 -19.90
N LEU A 206 -20.33 17.22 -18.83
CA LEU A 206 -18.87 17.13 -18.83
C LEU A 206 -18.36 15.83 -18.20
N LEU A 207 -19.23 14.95 -17.69
CA LEU A 207 -18.87 13.73 -16.99
C LEU A 207 -19.42 12.49 -17.71
N ASN A 208 -18.53 11.69 -18.29
CA ASN A 208 -18.88 10.41 -18.90
C ASN A 208 -18.38 9.26 -18.03
N VAL A 209 -19.24 8.31 -17.66
CA VAL A 209 -18.85 7.15 -16.85
C VAL A 209 -18.92 5.88 -17.69
N TYR A 210 -17.79 5.20 -17.85
CA TYR A 210 -17.62 4.00 -18.67
C TYR A 210 -17.34 2.76 -17.81
N LEU A 211 -18.13 1.72 -18.02
CA LEU A 211 -17.87 0.38 -17.51
C LEU A 211 -17.10 -0.41 -18.58
N LEU A 212 -15.83 -0.76 -18.29
CA LEU A 212 -14.93 -1.41 -19.26
C LEU A 212 -14.84 -2.91 -18.96
N ASP A 213 -15.56 -3.75 -19.72
CA ASP A 213 -15.72 -5.18 -19.42
C ASP A 213 -14.78 -6.08 -20.24
N ASP A 214 -13.82 -6.69 -19.54
CA ASP A 214 -12.92 -7.72 -20.08
C ASP A 214 -13.46 -9.16 -19.89
N GLY A 215 -14.56 -9.34 -19.15
CA GLY A 215 -15.23 -10.63 -18.98
C GLY A 215 -16.14 -10.99 -20.17
N GLY A 216 -16.71 -9.96 -20.82
CA GLY A 216 -17.63 -10.06 -21.97
C GLY A 216 -17.04 -9.69 -23.34
N THR A 217 -15.73 -9.84 -23.55
CA THR A 217 -15.08 -9.52 -24.85
C THR A 217 -15.56 -10.42 -25.99
N HIS A 218 -15.38 -9.98 -27.25
CA HIS A 218 -15.69 -10.82 -28.42
C HIS A 218 -14.99 -12.18 -28.34
N GLN A 219 -13.71 -12.20 -27.96
CA GLN A 219 -12.95 -13.44 -27.74
C GLN A 219 -13.58 -14.38 -26.71
N LYS A 220 -14.14 -13.84 -25.61
CA LYS A 220 -14.76 -14.64 -24.54
C LYS A 220 -16.13 -15.16 -24.94
N VAL A 221 -16.93 -14.35 -25.61
CA VAL A 221 -18.29 -14.76 -26.02
C VAL A 221 -18.25 -15.75 -27.20
N THR A 222 -17.21 -15.73 -28.04
CA THR A 222 -17.04 -16.68 -29.15
C THR A 222 -16.02 -17.79 -28.85
N GLN A 223 -15.70 -18.05 -27.57
CA GLN A 223 -14.72 -19.09 -27.23
C GLN A 223 -15.26 -20.50 -27.50
N SER A 224 -14.36 -21.47 -27.72
CA SER A 224 -14.72 -22.84 -28.12
C SER A 224 -15.43 -23.65 -27.05
N ASP A 225 -15.28 -23.27 -25.78
CA ASP A 225 -15.94 -23.89 -24.63
C ASP A 225 -17.36 -23.30 -24.48
N PRO A 226 -18.43 -24.07 -24.78
CA PRO A 226 -19.79 -23.53 -24.83
C PRO A 226 -20.28 -22.98 -23.49
N ASP A 227 -19.90 -23.61 -22.38
CA ASP A 227 -20.32 -23.18 -21.04
C ASP A 227 -19.69 -21.84 -20.70
N LYS A 228 -18.37 -21.70 -20.92
CA LYS A 228 -17.68 -20.42 -20.69
C LYS A 228 -18.14 -19.32 -21.66
N ALA A 229 -18.50 -19.67 -22.89
CA ALA A 229 -19.06 -18.75 -23.86
C ALA A 229 -20.46 -18.25 -23.42
N ALA A 230 -21.30 -19.14 -22.89
CA ALA A 230 -22.60 -18.80 -22.33
C ALA A 230 -22.47 -17.88 -21.10
N ASP A 231 -21.54 -18.19 -20.18
CA ASP A 231 -21.25 -17.34 -19.02
C ASP A 231 -20.81 -15.92 -19.43
N ALA A 232 -19.93 -15.81 -20.43
CA ALA A 232 -19.48 -14.53 -20.96
C ALA A 232 -20.62 -13.74 -21.62
N HIS A 233 -21.51 -14.40 -22.36
CA HIS A 233 -22.70 -13.77 -22.94
C HIS A 233 -23.68 -13.28 -21.88
N ALA A 234 -23.93 -14.10 -20.85
CA ALA A 234 -24.81 -13.77 -19.73
C ALA A 234 -24.27 -12.54 -18.99
N ARG A 235 -22.98 -12.52 -18.66
CA ARG A 235 -22.30 -11.36 -18.06
C ARG A 235 -22.43 -10.12 -18.93
N ALA A 236 -22.09 -10.20 -20.21
CA ALA A 236 -22.14 -9.04 -21.10
C ALA A 236 -23.57 -8.46 -21.19
N SER A 237 -24.58 -9.32 -21.22
CA SER A 237 -25.99 -8.92 -21.25
C SER A 237 -26.43 -8.28 -19.93
N GLU A 238 -26.04 -8.88 -18.80
CA GLU A 238 -26.31 -8.36 -17.45
C GLU A 238 -25.69 -6.97 -17.26
N LEU A 239 -24.42 -6.79 -17.63
CA LEU A 239 -23.73 -5.51 -17.47
C LEU A 239 -24.26 -4.42 -18.42
N LYS A 240 -24.68 -4.78 -19.64
CA LYS A 240 -25.37 -3.85 -20.54
C LYS A 240 -26.71 -3.41 -19.96
N ALA A 241 -27.48 -4.34 -19.40
CA ALA A 241 -28.74 -4.02 -18.73
C ALA A 241 -28.53 -3.15 -17.48
N LEU A 242 -27.48 -3.42 -16.71
CA LEU A 242 -27.07 -2.62 -15.56
C LEU A 242 -26.77 -1.16 -15.97
N VAL A 243 -25.94 -0.97 -17.00
CA VAL A 243 -25.61 0.36 -17.52
C VAL A 243 -26.85 1.05 -18.11
N ALA A 244 -27.69 0.34 -18.87
CA ALA A 244 -28.93 0.90 -19.41
C ALA A 244 -29.89 1.35 -18.29
N ARG A 245 -29.96 0.61 -17.18
CA ARG A 245 -30.80 0.95 -16.02
C ARG A 245 -30.28 2.16 -15.25
N HIS A 246 -28.99 2.21 -14.93
CA HIS A 246 -28.43 3.24 -14.03
C HIS A 246 -27.92 4.48 -14.77
N GLY A 247 -27.63 4.36 -16.06
CA GLY A 247 -26.85 5.32 -16.83
C GLY A 247 -25.37 4.91 -16.92
N GLY A 248 -24.63 5.64 -17.76
CA GLY A 248 -23.23 5.34 -18.11
C GLY A 248 -23.11 4.69 -19.48
N ILE A 249 -21.92 4.20 -19.79
CA ILE A 249 -21.58 3.67 -21.11
C ILE A 249 -20.84 2.34 -20.96
N TYR A 250 -21.37 1.27 -21.57
CA TYR A 250 -20.71 -0.03 -21.60
C TYR A 250 -19.71 -0.07 -22.75
N LEU A 251 -18.46 -0.44 -22.46
CA LEU A 251 -17.44 -0.69 -23.47
C LEU A 251 -16.78 -2.05 -23.23
N THR A 252 -16.55 -2.77 -24.32
CA THR A 252 -15.71 -3.96 -24.34
C THR A 252 -14.76 -3.91 -25.55
N ARG A 253 -13.99 -4.96 -25.79
CA ARG A 253 -12.98 -5.03 -26.86
C ARG A 253 -12.97 -6.39 -27.55
N VAL A 254 -12.21 -6.48 -28.64
CA VAL A 254 -12.15 -7.70 -29.46
C VAL A 254 -11.43 -8.83 -28.75
N ARG A 255 -10.26 -8.56 -28.14
CA ARG A 255 -9.39 -9.56 -27.50
C ARG A 255 -8.84 -9.09 -26.15
N ASN A 256 -8.57 -10.03 -25.25
CA ASN A 256 -7.97 -9.78 -23.94
C ASN A 256 -6.44 -9.73 -24.04
N GLU A 257 -5.90 -8.60 -24.49
CA GLU A 257 -4.45 -8.37 -24.58
C GLU A 257 -4.01 -7.40 -23.48
N HIS A 258 -2.88 -7.64 -22.79
CA HIS A 258 -2.36 -6.77 -21.73
C HIS A 258 -3.33 -6.47 -20.56
N ALA A 259 -4.26 -7.38 -20.24
CA ALA A 259 -5.17 -7.29 -19.10
C ALA A 259 -5.80 -5.88 -18.94
N LYS A 260 -5.81 -5.33 -17.71
CA LYS A 260 -6.39 -4.02 -17.37
C LYS A 260 -5.81 -2.87 -18.19
N ALA A 261 -4.49 -2.84 -18.41
CA ALA A 261 -3.83 -1.82 -19.23
C ALA A 261 -4.42 -1.78 -20.65
N GLY A 262 -4.54 -2.95 -21.28
CA GLY A 262 -5.12 -3.04 -22.62
C GLY A 262 -6.61 -2.72 -22.67
N ASN A 263 -7.36 -3.01 -21.61
CA ASN A 263 -8.77 -2.62 -21.50
C ASN A 263 -8.92 -1.09 -21.47
N ILE A 264 -8.13 -0.42 -20.64
CA ILE A 264 -8.09 1.06 -20.58
C ILE A 264 -7.64 1.64 -21.92
N ASN A 265 -6.60 1.10 -22.55
CA ASN A 265 -6.12 1.60 -23.85
C ASN A 265 -7.17 1.45 -24.96
N ALA A 266 -7.93 0.35 -24.97
CA ALA A 266 -9.04 0.19 -25.91
C ALA A 266 -10.17 1.21 -25.67
N ALA A 267 -10.39 1.66 -24.42
CA ALA A 267 -11.32 2.73 -24.11
C ALA A 267 -10.76 4.10 -24.50
N LEU A 268 -9.47 4.37 -24.24
CA LEU A 268 -8.79 5.62 -24.61
C LEU A 268 -8.96 5.93 -26.10
N ALA A 269 -8.83 4.92 -26.96
CA ALA A 269 -8.98 5.08 -28.41
C ALA A 269 -10.40 5.45 -28.89
N ARG A 270 -11.43 5.35 -28.03
CA ARG A 270 -12.85 5.53 -28.37
C ARG A 270 -13.55 6.61 -27.54
N THR A 271 -12.78 7.40 -26.78
CA THR A 271 -13.28 8.38 -25.82
C THR A 271 -12.46 9.67 -25.92
N HIS A 272 -12.98 10.80 -25.45
CA HIS A 272 -12.45 12.13 -25.80
C HIS A 272 -12.29 13.10 -24.61
N GLY A 273 -12.59 12.70 -23.38
CA GLY A 273 -12.45 13.56 -22.20
C GLY A 273 -11.00 13.96 -21.92
N GLU A 274 -10.76 15.23 -21.62
CA GLU A 274 -9.41 15.77 -21.38
C GLU A 274 -8.70 15.15 -20.17
N LEU A 275 -9.49 14.78 -19.16
CA LEU A 275 -9.06 14.09 -17.96
C LEU A 275 -9.70 12.72 -17.87
N ILE A 276 -8.95 11.76 -17.35
CA ILE A 276 -9.38 10.37 -17.17
C ILE A 276 -9.30 10.02 -15.70
N VAL A 277 -10.41 9.60 -15.11
CA VAL A 277 -10.45 9.03 -13.76
C VAL A 277 -10.46 7.52 -13.87
N ILE A 278 -9.66 6.84 -13.05
CA ILE A 278 -9.65 5.37 -13.02
C ILE A 278 -10.04 4.91 -11.62
N PHE A 279 -11.09 4.10 -11.54
CA PHE A 279 -11.49 3.38 -10.35
C PHE A 279 -11.51 1.89 -10.62
N ASP A 280 -10.87 1.09 -9.78
CA ASP A 280 -11.09 -0.34 -9.75
C ASP A 280 -12.58 -0.63 -9.47
N ALA A 281 -13.06 -1.77 -9.96
CA ALA A 281 -14.45 -2.19 -9.79
C ALA A 281 -14.94 -2.13 -8.33
N ASP A 282 -14.06 -2.41 -7.36
CA ASP A 282 -14.34 -2.40 -5.92
C ASP A 282 -13.99 -1.08 -5.22
N HIS A 283 -13.57 -0.03 -5.94
CA HIS A 283 -13.25 1.29 -5.40
C HIS A 283 -14.39 2.28 -5.64
N VAL A 284 -15.31 2.34 -4.68
CA VAL A 284 -16.47 3.25 -4.73
C VAL A 284 -16.03 4.69 -4.43
N PRO A 285 -16.18 5.66 -5.34
CA PRO A 285 -15.77 7.04 -5.09
C PRO A 285 -16.71 7.81 -4.17
N THR A 286 -16.17 8.81 -3.46
CA THR A 286 -16.96 9.79 -2.72
C THR A 286 -17.52 10.84 -3.68
N ALA A 287 -18.62 11.50 -3.28
CA ALA A 287 -19.29 12.48 -4.15
C ALA A 287 -18.42 13.71 -4.46
N ASP A 288 -17.42 13.98 -3.62
CA ASP A 288 -16.51 15.12 -3.70
C ASP A 288 -15.16 14.80 -4.36
N PHE A 289 -15.01 13.62 -4.98
CA PHE A 289 -13.76 13.18 -5.60
C PHE A 289 -13.25 14.18 -6.66
N ILE A 290 -14.11 14.57 -7.60
CA ILE A 290 -13.76 15.47 -8.70
C ILE A 290 -13.43 16.88 -8.20
N GLU A 291 -14.27 17.42 -7.31
CA GLU A 291 -14.09 18.75 -6.71
C GLU A 291 -12.73 18.92 -6.01
N LYS A 292 -12.22 17.84 -5.42
CA LYS A 292 -10.95 17.83 -4.67
C LYS A 292 -9.72 17.46 -5.52
N THR A 293 -9.89 17.07 -6.77
CA THR A 293 -8.79 16.57 -7.62
C THR A 293 -8.58 17.39 -8.89
N VAL A 294 -9.64 17.70 -9.64
CA VAL A 294 -9.54 18.32 -10.98
C VAL A 294 -8.95 19.73 -10.92
N GLY A 295 -9.18 20.49 -9.84
CA GLY A 295 -8.63 21.83 -9.66
C GLY A 295 -7.09 21.90 -9.80
N HIS A 296 -6.37 20.81 -9.52
CA HIS A 296 -4.92 20.79 -9.69
C HIS A 296 -4.49 20.87 -11.17
N PHE A 297 -5.24 20.28 -12.10
CA PHE A 297 -4.94 20.29 -13.53
C PHE A 297 -5.17 21.66 -14.18
N GLN A 298 -6.08 22.47 -13.63
CA GLN A 298 -6.31 23.85 -14.07
C GLN A 298 -5.15 24.79 -13.70
N ARG A 299 -4.32 24.39 -12.73
CA ARG A 299 -3.22 25.21 -12.19
C ARG A 299 -1.85 24.80 -12.74
N ASP A 300 -1.75 23.60 -13.31
CA ASP A 300 -0.49 23.04 -13.78
C ASP A 300 -0.69 22.20 -15.05
N ASP A 301 -0.30 22.78 -16.19
CA ASP A 301 -0.32 22.11 -17.49
C ASP A 301 0.63 20.90 -17.58
N LYS A 302 1.72 20.89 -16.80
CA LYS A 302 2.66 19.77 -16.76
C LYS A 302 2.22 18.68 -15.78
N LEU A 303 1.13 18.88 -15.04
CA LEU A 303 0.56 17.85 -14.17
C LEU A 303 -0.11 16.78 -15.04
N TYR A 304 0.37 15.54 -14.93
CA TYR A 304 -0.26 14.40 -15.59
C TYR A 304 -1.08 13.55 -14.61
N LEU A 305 -0.83 13.65 -13.30
CA LEU A 305 -1.42 12.77 -12.28
C LEU A 305 -1.81 13.54 -11.03
N VAL A 306 -3.02 13.28 -10.55
CA VAL A 306 -3.42 13.47 -9.15
C VAL A 306 -3.77 12.10 -8.58
N GLN A 307 -2.97 11.60 -7.64
CA GLN A 307 -3.21 10.33 -6.95
C GLN A 307 -3.83 10.59 -5.57
N THR A 308 -4.81 9.79 -5.19
CA THR A 308 -5.41 9.78 -3.84
C THR A 308 -5.06 8.47 -3.11
N PRO A 309 -5.21 8.37 -1.78
CA PRO A 309 -4.99 7.14 -1.03
C PRO A 309 -5.92 6.02 -1.50
N HIS A 310 -5.45 4.78 -1.44
CA HIS A 310 -6.37 3.64 -1.39
C HIS A 310 -6.79 3.42 0.05
N PHE A 311 -8.06 3.67 0.34
CA PHE A 311 -8.67 3.48 1.63
C PHE A 311 -9.62 2.29 1.56
N PHE A 312 -9.55 1.39 2.54
CA PHE A 312 -10.32 0.15 2.54
C PHE A 312 -11.26 0.07 3.73
N ILE A 313 -12.47 -0.43 3.48
CA ILE A 313 -13.54 -0.52 4.48
C ILE A 313 -13.64 -1.88 5.17
N ASN A 314 -12.93 -2.90 4.66
CA ASN A 314 -12.74 -4.19 5.30
C ASN A 314 -11.29 -4.39 5.76
N PRO A 315 -11.08 -5.21 6.79
CA PRO A 315 -9.74 -5.61 7.22
C PRO A 315 -9.03 -6.43 6.15
N ASP A 316 -7.71 -6.31 6.07
CA ASP A 316 -6.89 -7.38 5.49
C ASP A 316 -6.92 -8.65 6.38
N PRO A 317 -6.44 -9.80 5.87
CA PRO A 317 -6.46 -11.05 6.62
C PRO A 317 -5.72 -10.97 7.97
N LEU A 318 -4.65 -10.16 8.08
CA LEU A 318 -3.93 -10.00 9.34
C LEU A 318 -4.80 -9.26 10.36
N GLU A 319 -5.39 -8.14 9.96
CA GLU A 319 -6.29 -7.38 10.82
C GLU A 319 -7.51 -8.18 11.28
N LYS A 320 -8.08 -8.95 10.35
CA LYS A 320 -9.24 -9.83 10.57
C LYS A 320 -8.89 -10.93 11.57
N ASN A 321 -7.84 -11.70 11.30
CA ASN A 321 -7.52 -12.92 12.04
C ASN A 321 -6.92 -12.61 13.42
N LEU A 322 -6.22 -11.47 13.56
CA LEU A 322 -5.74 -10.97 14.85
C LEU A 322 -6.76 -10.08 15.59
N GLY A 323 -7.94 -9.81 15.02
CA GLY A 323 -8.98 -9.00 15.68
C GLY A 323 -8.54 -7.57 15.97
N THR A 324 -7.71 -6.98 15.11
CA THR A 324 -7.14 -5.64 15.28
C THR A 324 -7.81 -4.55 14.42
N PHE A 325 -8.76 -4.95 13.56
CA PHE A 325 -9.53 -4.02 12.73
C PHE A 325 -10.23 -2.93 13.56
N GLY A 326 -10.22 -1.69 13.05
CA GLY A 326 -10.76 -0.53 13.75
C GLY A 326 -9.90 0.00 14.90
N LYS A 327 -8.80 -0.66 15.26
CA LYS A 327 -7.86 -0.21 16.31
C LYS A 327 -6.46 0.03 15.77
N MET A 328 -5.94 -0.91 14.99
CA MET A 328 -4.61 -0.83 14.40
C MET A 328 -4.70 -0.16 13.01
N PRO A 329 -3.70 0.63 12.61
CA PRO A 329 -3.55 1.05 11.22
C PRO A 329 -3.28 -0.16 10.30
N PRO A 330 -3.88 -0.20 9.10
CA PRO A 330 -3.66 -1.27 8.13
C PRO A 330 -2.30 -1.12 7.42
N GLU A 331 -1.90 -2.14 6.66
CA GLU A 331 -0.60 -2.14 5.97
C GLU A 331 -0.43 -0.96 5.02
N ASN A 332 -1.42 -0.70 4.17
CA ASN A 332 -1.41 0.34 3.13
C ASN A 332 -1.23 1.76 3.70
N GLU A 333 -1.59 1.99 4.97
CA GLU A 333 -1.58 3.30 5.59
C GLU A 333 -0.17 3.87 5.74
N MET A 334 0.84 3.02 5.99
CA MET A 334 2.24 3.44 6.01
C MET A 334 2.66 4.06 4.66
N PHE A 335 2.20 3.47 3.56
CA PHE A 335 2.52 3.92 2.21
C PHE A 335 1.76 5.19 1.85
N TYR A 336 0.43 5.19 2.00
CA TYR A 336 -0.40 6.32 1.57
C TYR A 336 -0.30 7.54 2.51
N SER A 337 -0.03 7.35 3.80
CA SER A 337 0.01 8.50 4.74
C SER A 337 1.36 9.17 4.85
N VAL A 338 2.46 8.49 4.50
CA VAL A 338 3.82 9.01 4.73
C VAL A 338 4.67 8.88 3.48
N ILE A 339 4.77 7.68 2.91
CA ILE A 339 5.68 7.43 1.78
C ILE A 339 5.22 8.21 0.54
N GLN A 340 3.95 8.18 0.18
CA GLN A 340 3.42 8.92 -0.98
C GLN A 340 3.60 10.44 -0.85
N GLN A 341 3.40 11.01 0.34
CA GLN A 341 3.69 12.42 0.59
C GLN A 341 5.20 12.74 0.47
N GLY A 342 6.06 11.82 0.90
CA GLY A 342 7.50 11.91 0.71
C GLY A 342 7.91 11.83 -0.77
N LEU A 343 7.30 10.92 -1.53
CA LEU A 343 7.50 10.79 -2.97
C LEU A 343 7.04 12.04 -3.73
N ASP A 344 5.91 12.63 -3.33
CA ASP A 344 5.36 13.85 -3.93
C ASP A 344 6.30 15.06 -3.77
N PHE A 345 6.98 15.19 -2.62
CA PHE A 345 8.02 16.22 -2.44
C PHE A 345 9.11 16.13 -3.51
N TRP A 346 9.47 14.92 -3.92
CA TRP A 346 10.49 14.66 -4.95
C TRP A 346 9.93 14.58 -6.38
N ASN A 347 8.66 14.96 -6.60
CA ASN A 347 7.94 14.79 -7.86
C ASN A 347 8.02 13.35 -8.40
N ALA A 348 7.81 12.39 -7.50
CA ALA A 348 7.91 10.95 -7.76
C ALA A 348 6.69 10.17 -7.25
N SER A 349 5.59 10.85 -6.90
CA SER A 349 4.32 10.18 -6.60
C SER A 349 3.81 9.53 -7.87
N PHE A 350 3.57 8.23 -7.82
CA PHE A 350 3.25 7.45 -9.02
C PHE A 350 1.82 6.95 -8.99
N PHE A 351 1.30 6.67 -10.19
CA PHE A 351 -0.03 6.12 -10.41
C PHE A 351 -0.12 4.71 -9.81
N CYS A 352 -1.09 4.50 -8.91
CA CYS A 352 -1.32 3.24 -8.21
C CYS A 352 -2.50 2.45 -8.80
N GLY A 353 -2.78 2.60 -10.09
CA GLY A 353 -3.77 1.81 -10.82
C GLY A 353 -5.23 2.24 -10.62
N SER A 354 -5.54 2.98 -9.56
CA SER A 354 -6.91 3.38 -9.21
C SER A 354 -6.90 4.58 -8.27
N ALA A 355 -8.06 5.21 -8.08
CA ALA A 355 -8.23 6.41 -7.25
C ALA A 355 -7.32 7.55 -7.73
N ALA A 356 -7.31 7.77 -9.04
CA ALA A 356 -6.41 8.69 -9.69
C ALA A 356 -7.10 9.41 -10.84
N VAL A 357 -6.70 10.66 -11.06
CA VAL A 357 -7.03 11.44 -12.24
C VAL A 357 -5.76 11.57 -13.08
N LEU A 358 -5.86 11.29 -14.37
CA LEU A 358 -4.77 11.37 -15.32
C LEU A 358 -5.11 12.35 -16.44
N ARG A 359 -4.10 13.03 -16.98
CA ARG A 359 -4.27 13.89 -18.15
C ARG A 359 -4.14 13.08 -19.44
N ARG A 360 -5.19 13.08 -20.28
CA ARG A 360 -5.24 12.30 -21.52
C ARG A 360 -4.07 12.54 -22.46
N ARG A 361 -3.80 13.81 -22.80
CA ARG A 361 -2.72 14.17 -23.74
C ARG A 361 -1.38 13.56 -23.35
N CYS A 362 -1.08 13.50 -22.04
CA CYS A 362 0.16 12.93 -21.54
C CYS A 362 0.20 11.41 -21.74
N LEU A 363 -0.92 10.70 -21.53
CA LEU A 363 -1.02 9.26 -21.80
C LEU A 363 -0.84 8.96 -23.29
N GLU A 364 -1.49 9.74 -24.16
CA GLU A 364 -1.41 9.55 -25.62
C GLU A 364 0.03 9.71 -26.15
N GLU A 365 0.80 10.66 -25.61
CA GLU A 365 2.22 10.86 -25.95
C GLU A 365 3.13 9.65 -25.66
N ILE A 366 2.68 8.75 -24.77
CA ILE A 366 3.42 7.53 -24.43
C ILE A 366 2.79 6.27 -25.00
N GLY A 367 1.72 6.40 -25.79
CA GLY A 367 0.96 5.28 -26.36
C GLY A 367 -0.07 4.66 -25.42
N GLY A 368 -0.53 5.39 -24.40
CA GLY A 368 -1.50 4.94 -23.41
C GLY A 368 -0.86 4.41 -22.12
N ILE A 369 -1.59 3.54 -21.42
CA ILE A 369 -1.09 2.79 -20.25
C ILE A 369 -0.05 1.77 -20.72
N SER A 370 1.13 1.78 -20.11
CA SER A 370 2.24 0.88 -20.46
C SER A 370 1.94 -0.58 -20.08
N GLY A 371 2.36 -1.56 -20.88
CA GLY A 371 2.06 -2.98 -20.64
C GLY A 371 3.26 -3.93 -20.62
N THR A 372 4.48 -3.43 -20.34
CA THR A 372 5.69 -4.29 -20.35
C THR A 372 5.91 -4.97 -19.00
N SER A 373 5.62 -4.27 -17.89
CA SER A 373 5.54 -4.86 -16.55
C SER A 373 4.11 -5.25 -16.23
N ILE A 374 3.91 -6.24 -15.36
CA ILE A 374 2.60 -6.55 -14.77
C ILE A 374 2.10 -5.48 -13.76
N THR A 375 2.94 -4.49 -13.42
CA THR A 375 2.55 -3.27 -12.72
C THR A 375 2.55 -2.11 -13.73
N GLU A 376 1.53 -2.13 -14.59
CA GLU A 376 1.34 -1.16 -15.68
C GLU A 376 1.30 0.30 -15.19
N ASP A 377 0.82 0.47 -13.97
CA ASP A 377 0.50 1.73 -13.34
C ASP A 377 1.76 2.51 -12.95
N ALA A 378 2.63 1.88 -12.16
CA ALA A 378 3.92 2.43 -11.77
C ALA A 378 4.84 2.61 -12.99
N GLU A 379 4.73 1.72 -13.99
CA GLU A 379 5.46 1.85 -15.24
C GLU A 379 5.03 3.08 -16.04
N THR A 380 3.72 3.28 -16.20
CA THR A 380 3.14 4.45 -16.88
C THR A 380 3.63 5.75 -16.23
N ALA A 381 3.59 5.82 -14.89
CA ALA A 381 4.08 6.97 -14.15
C ALA A 381 5.59 7.21 -14.35
N LEU A 382 6.41 6.15 -14.34
CA LEU A 382 7.85 6.25 -14.59
C LEU A 382 8.13 6.86 -15.98
N MET A 383 7.41 6.40 -17.00
CA MET A 383 7.56 6.89 -18.37
C MET A 383 7.14 8.35 -18.51
N LEU A 384 6.09 8.80 -17.80
CA LEU A 384 5.63 10.19 -17.83
C LEU A 384 6.57 11.13 -17.08
N HIS A 385 7.05 10.72 -15.90
CA HIS A 385 8.09 11.46 -15.20
C HIS A 385 9.39 11.57 -16.02
N SER A 386 9.76 10.53 -16.78
CA SER A 386 10.93 10.59 -17.66
C SER A 386 10.79 11.60 -18.81
N ARG A 387 9.56 11.99 -19.17
CA ARG A 387 9.28 13.07 -20.13
C ARG A 387 9.19 14.45 -19.47
N GLY A 388 9.42 14.56 -18.17
CA GLY A 388 9.42 15.82 -17.44
C GLY A 388 8.05 16.31 -16.98
N TYR A 389 7.02 15.45 -17.05
CA TYR A 389 5.72 15.71 -16.43
C TYR A 389 5.80 15.64 -14.90
N ARG A 390 4.76 16.16 -14.25
CA ARG A 390 4.64 16.26 -12.79
C ARG A 390 3.45 15.48 -12.25
N SER A 391 3.59 14.99 -11.03
CA SER A 391 2.54 14.33 -10.26
C SER A 391 2.18 15.14 -9.01
N ALA A 392 0.97 14.97 -8.50
CA ALA A 392 0.56 15.45 -7.19
C ALA A 392 -0.12 14.33 -6.39
N TYR A 393 0.12 14.32 -5.08
CA TYR A 393 -0.55 13.42 -4.15
C TYR A 393 -1.43 14.20 -3.18
N ILE A 394 -2.72 13.84 -3.11
CA ILE A 394 -3.66 14.45 -2.15
C ILE A 394 -4.03 13.40 -1.12
N ASN A 395 -3.61 13.61 0.12
CA ASN A 395 -3.77 12.64 1.21
C ASN A 395 -5.19 12.65 1.82
N GLU A 396 -6.22 12.56 0.97
CA GLU A 396 -7.63 12.54 1.37
C GLU A 396 -8.28 11.24 0.89
N PRO A 397 -8.92 10.45 1.78
CA PRO A 397 -9.57 9.21 1.38
C PRO A 397 -10.86 9.50 0.60
N LEU A 398 -10.75 9.54 -0.73
CA LEU A 398 -11.85 9.88 -1.67
C LEU A 398 -12.47 8.64 -2.35
N ILE A 399 -12.08 7.45 -1.92
CA ILE A 399 -12.68 6.19 -2.34
C ILE A 399 -12.83 5.28 -1.12
N SER A 400 -13.71 4.28 -1.23
CA SER A 400 -13.77 3.11 -0.36
C SER A 400 -13.58 1.84 -1.17
N GLY A 401 -12.46 1.16 -0.95
CA GLY A 401 -12.05 -0.08 -1.60
C GLY A 401 -12.28 -1.34 -0.76
N LEU A 402 -12.08 -2.51 -1.37
CA LEU A 402 -12.08 -3.81 -0.70
C LEU A 402 -10.69 -4.49 -0.72
N GLN A 403 -10.25 -4.97 0.44
CA GLN A 403 -9.08 -5.82 0.60
C GLN A 403 -9.42 -7.30 0.32
N PRO A 404 -8.42 -8.13 -0.02
CA PRO A 404 -8.60 -9.58 -0.09
C PRO A 404 -9.12 -10.15 1.23
N GLU A 405 -10.15 -11.00 1.17
CA GLU A 405 -10.78 -11.58 2.36
C GLU A 405 -9.95 -12.73 2.94
N THR A 406 -9.27 -13.54 2.11
CA THR A 406 -8.45 -14.69 2.55
C THR A 406 -6.96 -14.39 2.50
N PHE A 407 -6.18 -15.08 3.33
CA PHE A 407 -4.73 -15.01 3.31
C PHE A 407 -4.15 -15.47 1.97
N ALA A 408 -4.74 -16.48 1.33
CA ALA A 408 -4.32 -16.97 0.03
C ALA A 408 -4.43 -15.88 -1.04
N SER A 409 -5.60 -15.24 -1.14
CA SER A 409 -5.84 -14.13 -2.07
C SER A 409 -4.95 -12.92 -1.78
N PHE A 410 -4.67 -12.64 -0.50
CA PHE A 410 -3.69 -11.63 -0.10
C PHE A 410 -2.28 -11.94 -0.62
N ILE A 411 -1.77 -13.16 -0.45
CA ILE A 411 -0.46 -13.56 -0.97
C ILE A 411 -0.39 -13.49 -2.49
N VAL A 412 -1.44 -13.91 -3.21
CA VAL A 412 -1.50 -13.79 -4.68
C VAL A 412 -1.33 -12.33 -5.11
N GLN A 413 -2.03 -11.40 -4.44
CA GLN A 413 -1.94 -9.98 -4.74
C GLN A 413 -0.53 -9.42 -4.49
N ARG A 414 0.09 -9.72 -3.34
CA ARG A 414 1.42 -9.19 -2.98
C ARG A 414 2.55 -9.78 -3.79
N VAL A 415 2.47 -11.07 -4.12
CA VAL A 415 3.42 -11.72 -5.03
C VAL A 415 3.40 -11.04 -6.40
N ARG A 416 2.21 -10.71 -6.94
CA ARG A 416 2.09 -9.97 -8.21
C ARG A 416 2.77 -8.60 -8.13
N TRP A 417 2.56 -7.86 -7.04
CA TRP A 417 3.21 -6.55 -6.86
C TRP A 417 4.73 -6.66 -6.75
N ALA A 418 5.23 -7.64 -6.00
CA ALA A 418 6.67 -7.94 -5.90
C ALA A 418 7.28 -8.23 -7.28
N GLN A 419 6.63 -9.11 -8.04
CA GLN A 419 7.08 -9.48 -9.38
C GLN A 419 7.10 -8.27 -10.33
N GLY A 420 6.04 -7.46 -10.36
CA GLY A 420 5.95 -6.30 -11.25
C GLY A 420 6.92 -5.17 -10.91
N MET A 421 7.14 -4.91 -9.63
CA MET A 421 8.12 -3.89 -9.21
C MET A 421 9.56 -4.31 -9.54
N ILE A 422 9.87 -5.61 -9.45
CA ILE A 422 11.17 -6.13 -9.88
C ILE A 422 11.29 -6.14 -11.40
N GLN A 423 10.23 -6.49 -12.14
CA GLN A 423 10.18 -6.35 -13.60
C GLN A 423 10.44 -4.90 -14.02
N LEU A 424 9.79 -3.93 -13.38
CA LEU A 424 10.02 -2.50 -13.62
C LEU A 424 11.51 -2.15 -13.44
N PHE A 425 12.13 -2.61 -12.35
CA PHE A 425 13.54 -2.38 -12.10
C PHE A 425 14.46 -3.01 -13.16
N LEU A 426 14.20 -4.26 -13.54
CA LEU A 426 15.07 -4.99 -14.48
C LEU A 426 14.87 -4.56 -15.93
N LEU A 427 13.62 -4.30 -16.34
CA LEU A 427 13.26 -4.01 -17.73
C LEU A 427 13.33 -2.52 -18.08
N ARG A 428 12.97 -1.62 -17.15
CA ARG A 428 13.03 -0.17 -17.37
C ARG A 428 14.23 0.51 -16.71
N ASN A 429 14.73 -0.07 -15.62
CA ASN A 429 15.86 0.45 -14.85
C ASN A 429 15.76 1.97 -14.56
N PRO A 430 14.98 2.36 -13.52
CA PRO A 430 14.82 3.76 -13.15
C PRO A 430 16.15 4.49 -12.93
N LEU A 431 17.18 3.81 -12.44
CA LEU A 431 18.49 4.40 -12.18
C LEU A 431 19.21 4.86 -13.46
N ARG A 432 18.90 4.27 -14.61
CA ARG A 432 19.54 4.59 -15.91
C ARG A 432 18.60 5.27 -16.91
N LEU A 433 17.30 5.30 -16.66
CA LEU A 433 16.31 5.91 -17.56
C LEU A 433 16.56 7.41 -17.72
N LYS A 434 16.69 7.92 -18.94
CA LYS A 434 16.94 9.36 -19.20
C LYS A 434 15.73 10.22 -18.82
N GLY A 435 15.97 11.51 -18.54
CA GLY A 435 14.91 12.50 -18.25
C GLY A 435 14.40 12.53 -16.80
N LEU A 436 14.75 11.53 -15.98
CA LEU A 436 14.50 11.57 -14.53
C LEU A 436 15.60 12.35 -13.78
N SER A 437 15.17 13.12 -12.78
CA SER A 437 16.07 13.72 -11.77
C SER A 437 16.69 12.64 -10.88
N ILE A 438 17.82 12.94 -10.23
CA ILE A 438 18.47 11.99 -9.30
C ILE A 438 17.50 11.60 -8.18
N ALA A 439 16.74 12.56 -7.64
CA ALA A 439 15.76 12.28 -6.61
C ALA A 439 14.67 11.30 -7.09
N GLN A 440 14.11 11.52 -8.29
CA GLN A 440 13.13 10.60 -8.88
C GLN A 440 13.73 9.20 -9.07
N ARG A 441 14.98 9.08 -9.55
CA ARG A 441 15.67 7.79 -9.68
C ARG A 441 15.73 7.05 -8.35
N LEU A 442 16.14 7.73 -7.28
CA LEU A 442 16.22 7.16 -5.94
C LEU A 442 14.84 6.78 -5.38
N CYS A 443 13.81 7.59 -5.63
CA CYS A 443 12.43 7.30 -5.22
C CYS A 443 11.88 6.04 -5.90
N TYR A 444 12.00 5.93 -7.23
CA TYR A 444 11.58 4.73 -7.95
C TYR A 444 12.42 3.50 -7.59
N PHE A 445 13.73 3.69 -7.41
CA PHE A 445 14.60 2.62 -6.93
C PHE A 445 14.20 2.15 -5.53
N SER A 446 13.87 3.06 -4.60
CA SER A 446 13.38 2.73 -3.26
C SER A 446 12.15 1.84 -3.32
N ASN A 447 11.14 2.20 -4.12
CA ASN A 447 9.90 1.44 -4.22
C ASN A 447 10.12 0.06 -4.84
N ALA A 448 11.00 -0.05 -5.84
CA ALA A 448 11.30 -1.35 -6.45
C ALA A 448 12.20 -2.23 -5.57
N PHE A 449 13.21 -1.64 -4.95
CA PHE A 449 14.21 -2.35 -4.14
C PHE A 449 13.61 -2.87 -2.83
N PHE A 450 12.58 -2.20 -2.28
CA PHE A 450 11.84 -2.69 -1.10
C PHE A 450 11.35 -4.15 -1.27
N TRP A 451 10.96 -4.57 -2.47
CA TRP A 451 10.41 -5.92 -2.69
C TRP A 451 11.43 -7.06 -2.56
N PHE A 452 12.70 -6.74 -2.32
CA PHE A 452 13.72 -7.72 -1.93
C PHE A 452 13.72 -8.05 -0.43
N PHE A 453 12.80 -7.50 0.37
CA PHE A 453 12.70 -7.79 1.82
C PHE A 453 12.65 -9.28 2.12
N CYS A 454 12.05 -10.07 1.23
CA CYS A 454 11.90 -11.50 1.41
C CYS A 454 13.24 -12.24 1.52
N PHE A 455 14.28 -11.76 0.83
CA PHE A 455 15.63 -12.29 0.97
C PHE A 455 16.16 -12.05 2.38
N ALA A 456 16.13 -10.79 2.83
CA ALA A 456 16.67 -10.42 4.14
C ALA A 456 15.92 -11.09 5.29
N ARG A 457 14.58 -11.16 5.22
CA ARG A 457 13.77 -11.82 6.26
C ARG A 457 14.07 -13.31 6.39
N VAL A 458 14.24 -14.03 5.28
CA VAL A 458 14.61 -15.45 5.31
C VAL A 458 16.02 -15.64 5.89
N VAL A 459 16.98 -14.80 5.49
CA VAL A 459 18.34 -14.86 6.04
C VAL A 459 18.36 -14.59 7.56
N PHE A 460 17.70 -13.52 8.03
CA PHE A 460 17.64 -13.19 9.45
C PHE A 460 16.91 -14.26 10.28
N LEU A 461 15.93 -14.94 9.68
CA LEU A 461 15.18 -16.01 10.35
C LEU A 461 16.07 -17.23 10.65
N PHE A 462 16.91 -17.63 9.69
CA PHE A 462 17.72 -18.84 9.80
C PHE A 462 19.13 -18.60 10.33
N ALA A 463 19.67 -17.39 10.24
CA ALA A 463 21.02 -17.06 10.74
C ALA A 463 21.29 -17.61 12.16
N PRO A 464 20.47 -17.33 13.21
CA PRO A 464 20.77 -17.84 14.55
C PRO A 464 20.72 -19.38 14.63
N VAL A 465 19.84 -20.03 13.85
CA VAL A 465 19.76 -21.50 13.80
C VAL A 465 21.04 -22.10 13.20
N MET A 466 21.57 -21.47 12.16
CA MET A 466 22.80 -21.93 11.49
C MET A 466 24.01 -21.93 12.44
N TYR A 467 24.13 -20.91 13.29
CA TYR A 467 25.14 -20.88 14.35
C TYR A 467 24.86 -21.93 15.44
N LEU A 468 23.63 -21.98 15.97
CA LEU A 468 23.30 -22.83 17.11
C LEU A 468 23.38 -24.32 16.79
N VAL A 469 22.97 -24.75 15.61
CA VAL A 469 22.94 -26.18 15.23
C VAL A 469 24.27 -26.61 14.61
N PHE A 470 24.77 -25.87 13.62
CA PHE A 470 25.93 -26.28 12.82
C PHE A 470 27.25 -25.64 13.28
N GLY A 471 27.22 -24.67 14.19
CA GLY A 471 28.42 -24.02 14.70
C GLY A 471 29.10 -23.05 13.72
N LEU A 472 28.41 -22.64 12.65
CA LEU A 472 28.98 -21.80 11.59
C LEU A 472 29.36 -20.41 12.12
N GLN A 473 30.61 -19.99 11.93
CA GLN A 473 31.16 -18.75 12.46
C GLN A 473 31.15 -17.63 11.42
N PHE A 474 29.95 -17.15 11.09
CA PHE A 474 29.75 -16.11 10.06
C PHE A 474 29.59 -14.68 10.64
N TYR A 475 29.78 -14.50 11.94
CA TYR A 475 29.73 -13.20 12.62
C TYR A 475 30.77 -13.14 13.74
N ASN A 476 31.89 -12.44 13.50
CA ASN A 476 32.99 -12.35 14.46
C ASN A 476 32.89 -11.05 15.28
N ALA A 477 32.20 -11.09 16.43
CA ALA A 477 32.14 -9.96 17.35
C ALA A 477 31.89 -10.43 18.78
N THR A 478 32.40 -9.67 19.74
CA THR A 478 32.12 -9.87 21.16
C THR A 478 30.81 -9.19 21.58
N ILE A 479 30.18 -9.66 22.67
CA ILE A 479 29.01 -8.98 23.24
C ILE A 479 29.25 -7.48 23.49
N PRO A 480 30.37 -7.06 24.13
CA PRO A 480 30.59 -5.64 24.36
C PRO A 480 30.63 -4.81 23.07
N GLN A 481 31.20 -5.35 21.98
CA GLN A 481 31.16 -4.69 20.66
C GLN A 481 29.72 -4.60 20.12
N PHE A 482 28.89 -5.62 20.30
CA PHE A 482 27.47 -5.54 19.96
C PHE A 482 26.77 -4.41 20.74
N PHE A 483 27.04 -4.25 22.04
CA PHE A 483 26.47 -3.16 22.84
C PHE A 483 26.99 -1.77 22.46
N ALA A 484 28.20 -1.67 21.90
CA ALA A 484 28.80 -0.40 21.48
C ALA A 484 28.41 0.01 20.04
N TYR A 485 28.13 -0.96 19.15
CA TYR A 485 27.81 -0.71 17.73
C TYR A 485 26.40 -1.18 17.34
N GLY A 486 26.08 -2.46 17.55
CA GLY A 486 24.83 -3.08 17.08
C GLY A 486 23.58 -2.61 17.82
N LEU A 487 23.58 -2.66 19.15
CA LEU A 487 22.44 -2.26 19.95
C LEU A 487 22.08 -0.77 19.76
N PRO A 488 23.03 0.19 19.78
CA PRO A 488 22.68 1.59 19.57
C PRO A 488 22.09 1.85 18.20
N GLN A 489 22.62 1.20 17.17
CA GLN A 489 22.07 1.25 15.82
C GLN A 489 20.65 0.68 15.75
N MET A 490 20.39 -0.45 16.40
CA MET A 490 19.05 -1.05 16.46
C MET A 490 18.06 -0.11 17.15
N ILE A 491 18.45 0.53 18.26
CA ILE A 491 17.63 1.53 18.95
C ILE A 491 17.38 2.73 18.03
N ALA A 492 18.39 3.24 17.35
CA ALA A 492 18.27 4.36 16.42
C ALA A 492 17.27 4.04 15.28
N ALA A 493 17.36 2.84 14.70
CA ALA A 493 16.43 2.37 13.67
C ALA A 493 14.98 2.30 14.21
N ILE A 494 14.76 1.72 15.39
CA ILE A 494 13.42 1.65 16.01
C ILE A 494 12.87 3.05 16.32
N LEU A 495 13.69 3.94 16.88
CA LEU A 495 13.30 5.32 17.17
C LEU A 495 12.93 6.07 15.88
N THR A 496 13.65 5.81 14.80
CA THR A 496 13.42 6.44 13.50
C THR A 496 12.12 5.94 12.86
N THR A 497 11.90 4.63 12.84
CA THR A 497 10.65 4.04 12.36
C THR A 497 9.45 4.54 13.16
N ASP A 498 9.54 4.61 14.49
CA ASP A 498 8.44 5.12 15.31
C ASP A 498 8.24 6.64 15.17
N LEU A 499 9.28 7.44 14.93
CA LEU A 499 9.14 8.86 14.62
C LEU A 499 8.40 9.08 13.28
N LEU A 500 8.81 8.35 12.24
CA LEU A 500 8.32 8.55 10.88
C LEU A 500 6.95 7.89 10.67
N PHE A 501 6.75 6.70 11.22
CA PHE A 501 5.61 5.85 10.91
C PHE A 501 4.81 5.42 12.13
N GLY A 502 5.21 5.70 13.37
CA GLY A 502 4.58 5.14 14.58
C GLY A 502 3.08 5.44 14.76
N ARG A 503 2.54 6.43 14.04
CA ARG A 503 1.10 6.72 13.95
C ARG A 503 0.34 5.81 12.97
N TYR A 504 1.03 5.31 11.93
CA TYR A 504 0.48 4.60 10.77
C TYR A 504 0.98 3.15 10.65
N ARG A 505 2.01 2.78 11.41
CA ARG A 505 2.56 1.43 11.50
C ARG A 505 3.20 1.25 12.86
N TRP A 506 2.62 0.34 13.64
CA TRP A 506 3.12 0.01 14.96
C TRP A 506 4.42 -0.81 14.85
N THR A 507 5.32 -0.64 15.82
CA THR A 507 6.63 -1.33 15.86
C THR A 507 6.47 -2.85 15.85
N LEU A 508 7.31 -3.56 15.08
CA LEU A 508 7.26 -5.01 14.83
C LEU A 508 6.08 -5.53 14.01
N VAL A 509 5.08 -4.69 13.68
CA VAL A 509 3.99 -5.14 12.80
C VAL A 509 4.48 -5.32 11.36
N SER A 510 5.39 -4.46 10.89
CA SER A 510 6.01 -4.62 9.56
C SER A 510 6.72 -5.97 9.42
N GLU A 511 7.43 -6.40 10.46
CA GLU A 511 8.13 -7.68 10.52
C GLU A 511 7.16 -8.86 10.35
N VAL A 512 5.96 -8.79 10.95
CA VAL A 512 4.93 -9.83 10.80
C VAL A 512 4.39 -9.87 9.37
N TYR A 513 4.03 -8.70 8.80
CA TYR A 513 3.57 -8.61 7.40
C TYR A 513 4.60 -9.13 6.41
N GLU A 514 5.85 -8.70 6.58
CA GLU A 514 6.95 -9.08 5.69
C GLU A 514 7.28 -10.57 5.86
N LEU A 515 7.32 -11.11 7.08
CA LEU A 515 7.60 -12.54 7.30
C LEU A 515 6.52 -13.44 6.67
N LEU A 516 5.24 -13.08 6.81
CA LEU A 516 4.13 -13.77 6.15
C LEU A 516 4.30 -13.82 4.62
N GLN A 517 4.71 -12.70 4.02
CA GLN A 517 4.90 -12.59 2.57
C GLN A 517 6.19 -13.26 2.09
N SER A 518 7.24 -13.28 2.91
CA SER A 518 8.60 -13.69 2.51
C SER A 518 8.66 -15.16 2.09
N MET A 519 7.93 -16.03 2.79
CA MET A 519 7.88 -17.47 2.52
C MET A 519 7.39 -17.80 1.10
N PHE A 520 6.60 -16.92 0.48
CA PHE A 520 6.02 -17.11 -0.85
C PHE A 520 6.62 -16.19 -1.90
N SER A 521 7.04 -14.98 -1.50
CA SER A 521 7.55 -13.97 -2.41
C SER A 521 8.98 -14.27 -2.87
N LEU A 522 9.82 -14.88 -2.02
CA LEU A 522 11.22 -15.14 -2.37
C LEU A 522 11.36 -15.97 -3.66
N ARG A 523 10.58 -17.05 -3.80
CA ARG A 523 10.57 -17.85 -5.04
C ARG A 523 10.14 -17.04 -6.26
N ALA A 524 9.20 -16.12 -6.09
CA ALA A 524 8.64 -15.32 -7.17
C ALA A 524 9.62 -14.23 -7.61
N VAL A 525 10.28 -13.59 -6.65
CA VAL A 525 11.40 -12.66 -6.85
C VAL A 525 12.52 -13.33 -7.64
N ILE A 526 13.00 -14.50 -7.19
CA ILE A 526 14.05 -15.25 -7.89
C ILE A 526 13.61 -15.62 -9.31
N ALA A 527 12.36 -16.08 -9.49
CA ALA A 527 11.84 -16.43 -10.81
C ALA A 527 11.84 -15.23 -11.78
N VAL A 528 11.46 -14.04 -11.31
CA VAL A 528 11.50 -12.80 -12.13
C VAL A 528 12.93 -12.41 -12.43
N MET A 529 13.85 -12.47 -11.47
CA MET A 529 15.26 -12.13 -11.69
C MET A 529 15.88 -13.00 -12.79
N LEU A 530 15.56 -14.29 -12.82
CA LEU A 530 16.06 -15.22 -13.82
C LEU A 530 15.36 -15.07 -15.18
N ARG A 531 14.05 -14.81 -15.19
CA ARG A 531 13.25 -14.68 -16.41
C ARG A 531 12.25 -13.51 -16.30
N PRO A 532 12.69 -12.26 -16.49
CA PRO A 532 11.87 -11.08 -16.21
C PRO A 532 10.57 -11.00 -17.03
N ARG A 533 10.53 -11.57 -18.23
CA ARG A 533 9.35 -11.54 -19.12
C ARG A 533 8.39 -12.73 -18.95
N ALA A 534 8.75 -13.74 -18.15
CA ALA A 534 7.95 -14.97 -18.01
C ALA A 534 6.73 -14.85 -17.08
N PRO A 535 6.76 -14.08 -15.97
CA PRO A 535 5.59 -13.92 -15.11
C PRO A 535 4.44 -13.23 -15.85
N GLY A 536 3.29 -13.91 -15.91
CA GLY A 536 2.03 -13.38 -16.45
C GLY A 536 1.10 -12.84 -15.36
N PHE A 537 0.09 -12.07 -15.78
CA PHE A 537 -0.94 -11.55 -14.87
C PHE A 537 -1.94 -12.65 -14.49
N LYS A 538 -2.11 -12.88 -13.18
CA LYS A 538 -3.20 -13.72 -12.64
C LYS A 538 -4.22 -12.81 -11.93
N VAL A 539 -5.50 -13.03 -12.23
CA VAL A 539 -6.61 -12.31 -11.59
C VAL A 539 -6.68 -12.72 -10.12
N THR A 540 -6.80 -11.73 -9.25
CA THR A 540 -6.97 -11.96 -7.80
C THR A 540 -8.43 -12.36 -7.54
N PRO A 541 -8.70 -13.44 -6.81
CA PRO A 541 -10.06 -13.75 -6.38
C PRO A 541 -10.66 -12.61 -5.54
N LYS A 542 -11.95 -12.32 -5.74
CA LYS A 542 -12.70 -11.27 -5.03
C LYS A 542 -14.01 -11.85 -4.51
N GLY A 543 -14.47 -11.37 -3.35
CA GLY A 543 -15.77 -11.74 -2.77
C GLY A 543 -15.84 -13.15 -2.15
N GLU A 544 -14.71 -13.71 -1.70
CA GLU A 544 -14.67 -15.02 -1.06
C GLU A 544 -15.38 -14.98 0.31
N LYS A 545 -16.24 -15.98 0.57
CA LYS A 545 -16.91 -16.16 1.86
C LYS A 545 -16.18 -17.24 2.66
N ILE A 546 -16.03 -17.00 3.97
CA ILE A 546 -15.48 -17.99 4.90
C ILE A 546 -16.61 -18.38 5.86
N GLU A 547 -17.24 -19.51 5.59
CA GLU A 547 -18.40 -19.96 6.38
C GLU A 547 -17.99 -20.42 7.80
N GLU A 548 -16.83 -21.05 7.89
CA GLU A 548 -16.30 -21.66 9.12
C GLU A 548 -14.86 -21.23 9.41
N ASP A 549 -14.50 -21.21 10.69
CA ASP A 549 -13.12 -20.99 11.10
C ASP A 549 -12.24 -22.13 10.58
N SER A 550 -11.13 -21.80 9.92
CA SER A 550 -10.26 -22.79 9.29
C SER A 550 -8.79 -22.40 9.39
N ILE A 551 -7.91 -23.37 9.13
CA ILE A 551 -6.49 -23.09 8.96
C ILE A 551 -6.23 -22.86 7.48
N SER A 552 -5.56 -21.77 7.15
CA SER A 552 -5.15 -21.49 5.76
C SER A 552 -4.35 -22.66 5.19
N GLU A 553 -4.64 -23.03 3.94
CA GLU A 553 -3.88 -24.04 3.18
C GLU A 553 -2.38 -23.70 3.06
N LEU A 554 -2.03 -22.43 3.22
CA LEU A 554 -0.66 -21.93 3.16
C LEU A 554 0.08 -22.00 4.51
N ALA A 555 -0.50 -22.61 5.54
CA ALA A 555 0.11 -22.64 6.88
C ALA A 555 1.31 -23.60 7.01
N GLY A 556 1.39 -24.64 6.18
CA GLY A 556 2.40 -25.71 6.30
C GLY A 556 3.86 -25.23 6.40
N PRO A 557 4.33 -24.33 5.53
CA PRO A 557 5.69 -23.77 5.62
C PRO A 557 6.00 -23.13 6.98
N PHE A 558 5.03 -22.49 7.63
CA PHE A 558 5.24 -21.83 8.91
C PHE A 558 5.39 -22.83 10.05
N HIS A 559 4.72 -23.98 10.00
CA HIS A 559 4.89 -25.05 11.00
C HIS A 559 6.29 -25.65 10.94
N VAL A 560 6.78 -25.92 9.73
CA VAL A 560 8.13 -26.46 9.52
C VAL A 560 9.18 -25.47 10.01
N VAL A 561 9.06 -24.20 9.64
CA VAL A 561 10.00 -23.16 10.06
C VAL A 561 9.95 -22.92 11.57
N TYR A 562 8.76 -22.90 12.17
CA TYR A 562 8.60 -22.80 13.61
C TYR A 562 9.33 -23.92 14.33
N LEU A 563 9.18 -25.16 13.88
CA LEU A 563 9.88 -26.31 14.46
C LEU A 563 11.41 -26.19 14.30
N ILE A 564 11.91 -25.77 13.15
CA ILE A 564 13.35 -25.57 12.91
C ILE A 564 13.92 -24.53 13.89
N VAL A 565 13.27 -23.38 14.04
CA VAL A 565 13.72 -22.32 14.94
C VAL A 565 13.62 -22.77 16.40
N LEU A 566 12.55 -23.49 16.76
CA LEU A 566 12.37 -24.03 18.11
C LEU A 566 13.47 -25.05 18.48
N LEU A 567 13.78 -25.97 17.56
CA LEU A 567 14.87 -26.94 17.74
C LEU A 567 16.23 -26.23 17.83
N GLY A 568 16.47 -25.21 17.00
CA GLY A 568 17.68 -24.38 17.10
C GLY A 568 17.82 -23.71 18.47
N ALA A 569 16.73 -23.13 18.99
CA ALA A 569 16.71 -22.55 20.35
C ALA A 569 16.99 -23.61 21.43
N ALA A 570 16.37 -24.79 21.33
CA ALA A 570 16.57 -25.89 22.28
C ALA A 570 18.03 -26.38 22.28
N VAL A 571 18.65 -26.53 21.10
CA VAL A 571 20.08 -26.87 20.98
C VAL A 571 20.95 -25.79 21.62
N GLY A 572 20.61 -24.51 21.43
CA GLY A 572 21.33 -23.41 22.07
C GLY A 572 21.25 -23.45 23.60
N ILE A 573 20.06 -23.67 24.16
CA ILE A 573 19.87 -23.84 25.61
C ILE A 573 20.65 -25.04 26.13
N TRP A 574 20.59 -26.17 25.42
CA TRP A 574 21.36 -27.36 25.77
C TRP A 574 22.88 -27.08 25.79
N LYS A 575 23.41 -26.38 24.77
CA LYS A 575 24.83 -25.97 24.74
C LYS A 575 25.22 -25.08 25.92
N LEU A 576 24.34 -24.18 26.36
CA LEU A 576 24.58 -23.36 27.56
C LEU A 576 24.65 -24.21 28.83
N ILE A 577 23.74 -25.16 29.00
CA ILE A 577 23.73 -26.09 30.15
C ILE A 577 25.00 -26.94 30.18
N GLN A 578 25.45 -27.39 29.01
CA GLN A 578 26.67 -28.21 28.88
C GLN A 578 27.98 -27.41 28.98
N GLY A 579 27.92 -26.08 29.15
CA GLY A 579 29.12 -25.27 29.32
C GLY A 579 29.95 -25.10 28.05
N TYR A 580 29.33 -25.10 26.86
CA TYR A 580 30.07 -24.88 25.60
C TYR A 580 30.82 -23.54 25.60
N PRO A 581 31.97 -23.43 24.90
CA PRO A 581 32.68 -22.17 24.75
C PRO A 581 31.83 -21.13 24.02
N HIS A 582 32.18 -19.84 24.16
CA HIS A 582 31.44 -18.71 23.56
C HIS A 582 29.95 -18.63 23.99
N GLN A 583 29.70 -18.86 25.29
CA GLN A 583 28.36 -18.79 25.88
C GLN A 583 27.66 -17.46 25.59
N ASP A 584 28.44 -16.38 25.52
CA ASP A 584 27.99 -15.03 25.21
C ASP A 584 27.32 -14.96 23.81
N VAL A 585 27.95 -15.53 22.79
CA VAL A 585 27.38 -15.59 21.43
C VAL A 585 26.17 -16.52 21.38
N ILE A 586 26.20 -17.65 22.10
CA ILE A 586 25.07 -18.59 22.20
C ILE A 586 23.84 -17.90 22.82
N ILE A 587 24.02 -17.13 23.90
CA ILE A 587 22.94 -16.34 24.53
C ILE A 587 22.32 -15.37 23.51
N SER A 588 23.16 -14.66 22.74
CA SER A 588 22.68 -13.74 21.71
C SER A 588 21.86 -14.45 20.63
N ALA A 589 22.35 -15.57 20.10
CA ALA A 589 21.67 -16.35 19.07
C ALA A 589 20.35 -16.97 19.59
N VAL A 590 20.32 -17.47 20.83
CA VAL A 590 19.07 -17.94 21.48
C VAL A 590 18.08 -16.78 21.62
N GLY A 591 18.54 -15.58 21.98
CA GLY A 591 17.72 -14.37 22.04
C GLY A 591 17.07 -14.03 20.69
N TRP A 592 17.84 -14.09 19.59
CA TRP A 592 17.30 -13.91 18.24
C TRP A 592 16.30 -15.00 17.84
N CYS A 593 16.57 -16.27 18.17
CA CYS A 593 15.57 -17.34 17.99
C CYS A 593 14.29 -17.06 18.78
N GLY A 594 14.40 -16.57 20.02
CA GLY A 594 13.26 -16.17 20.85
C GLY A 594 12.40 -15.08 20.18
N LEU A 595 13.04 -14.02 19.66
CA LEU A 595 12.35 -12.98 18.90
C LEU A 595 11.67 -13.55 17.64
N ASN A 596 12.37 -14.41 16.90
CA ASN A 596 11.81 -15.07 15.71
C ASN A 596 10.60 -15.94 16.05
N LEU A 597 10.63 -16.69 17.17
CA LEU A 597 9.48 -17.48 17.63
C LEU A 597 8.28 -16.62 18.01
N VAL A 598 8.50 -15.45 18.62
CA VAL A 598 7.44 -14.48 18.90
C VAL A 598 6.79 -14.00 17.60
N LEU A 599 7.59 -13.61 16.60
CA LEU A 599 7.09 -13.16 15.30
C LEU A 599 6.39 -14.28 14.52
N LEU A 600 6.92 -15.50 14.56
CA LEU A 600 6.31 -16.67 13.93
C LEU A 600 4.99 -17.03 14.60
N ASN A 601 4.86 -16.90 15.92
CA ASN A 601 3.57 -17.08 16.60
C ASN A 601 2.54 -16.04 16.13
N ALA A 602 2.92 -14.78 15.96
CA ALA A 602 2.04 -13.78 15.35
C ALA A 602 1.62 -14.18 13.93
N CYS A 603 2.55 -14.68 13.11
CA CYS A 603 2.23 -15.20 11.76
C CYS A 603 1.28 -16.40 11.80
N ILE A 604 1.51 -17.38 12.69
CA ILE A 604 0.65 -18.55 12.87
C ILE A 604 -0.75 -18.12 13.33
N GLY A 605 -0.86 -17.13 14.22
CA GLY A 605 -2.15 -16.57 14.60
C GLY A 605 -2.93 -15.95 13.43
N VAL A 606 -2.23 -15.35 12.44
CA VAL A 606 -2.85 -14.83 11.21
C VAL A 606 -3.34 -15.96 10.30
N LEU A 607 -2.69 -17.12 10.31
CA LEU A 607 -3.06 -18.26 9.47
C LEU A 607 -4.31 -19.00 9.95
N TYR A 608 -4.83 -18.64 11.13
CA TYR A 608 -6.14 -19.05 11.60
C TYR A 608 -7.22 -18.12 11.02
N GLU A 609 -7.79 -18.53 9.89
CA GLU A 609 -8.82 -17.81 9.15
C GLU A 609 -10.12 -17.78 9.96
N ARG A 610 -10.51 -16.59 10.42
CA ARG A 610 -11.77 -16.39 11.12
C ARG A 610 -12.93 -16.31 10.14
N ARG A 611 -14.06 -16.90 10.52
CA ARG A 611 -15.32 -16.89 9.78
C ARG A 611 -15.74 -15.46 9.40
N GLN A 612 -16.11 -15.29 8.14
CA GLN A 612 -16.68 -14.06 7.59
C GLN A 612 -17.97 -14.42 6.85
N ARG A 613 -19.10 -14.20 7.52
CA ARG A 613 -20.44 -14.53 6.99
C ARG A 613 -21.02 -13.42 6.13
N ARG A 614 -20.49 -12.20 6.20
CA ARG A 614 -21.02 -11.04 5.48
C ARG A 614 -20.32 -10.93 4.12
N ALA A 615 -21.11 -10.83 3.06
CA ALA A 615 -20.61 -10.56 1.72
C ALA A 615 -20.20 -9.09 1.53
N VAL A 616 -20.91 -8.18 2.22
CA VAL A 616 -20.65 -6.73 2.16
C VAL A 616 -20.19 -6.23 3.53
N PRO A 617 -19.02 -5.58 3.62
CA PRO A 617 -18.53 -5.01 4.87
C PRO A 617 -19.46 -3.92 5.41
N ARG A 618 -19.57 -3.84 6.74
CA ARG A 618 -20.22 -2.72 7.42
C ARG A 618 -19.16 -1.72 7.88
N VAL A 619 -19.39 -0.45 7.60
CA VAL A 619 -18.59 0.67 8.07
C VAL A 619 -19.24 1.30 9.29
N PRO A 620 -18.45 1.72 10.30
CA PRO A 620 -18.97 2.53 11.39
C PRO A 620 -19.64 3.79 10.86
N ALA A 621 -20.82 4.06 11.38
CA ALA A 621 -21.60 5.27 11.18
C ALA A 621 -21.85 5.89 12.55
N ASN A 622 -22.04 7.20 12.59
CA ASN A 622 -22.43 7.87 13.84
C ASN A 622 -23.36 9.05 13.53
N LEU A 623 -24.42 8.76 12.79
CA LEU A 623 -25.32 9.77 12.25
C LEU A 623 -26.57 9.88 13.12
N HIS A 624 -26.97 11.12 13.43
CA HIS A 624 -28.28 11.39 14.02
C HIS A 624 -29.35 11.27 12.92
N ALA A 625 -30.43 10.56 13.23
CA ALA A 625 -31.51 10.31 12.30
C ALA A 625 -32.85 10.16 13.03
N ARG A 626 -33.95 10.36 12.32
CA ARG A 626 -35.29 10.02 12.79
C ARG A 626 -35.77 8.74 12.12
N PHE A 627 -36.33 7.83 12.92
CA PHE A 627 -36.79 6.52 12.47
C PHE A 627 -38.31 6.48 12.53
N HIS A 628 -38.94 6.42 11.35
CA HIS A 628 -40.40 6.48 11.19
C HIS A 628 -40.90 5.07 10.91
N ILE A 629 -41.68 4.49 11.83
CA ILE A 629 -42.25 3.15 11.62
C ILE A 629 -43.61 3.30 10.97
N HIS A 630 -43.85 2.63 9.85
CA HIS A 630 -45.13 2.77 9.15
C HIS A 630 -46.30 2.31 10.03
N ALA A 631 -47.41 3.04 9.98
CA ALA A 631 -48.60 2.79 10.81
C ALA A 631 -49.07 1.33 10.80
N GLU A 632 -49.09 0.69 9.63
CA GLU A 632 -49.42 -0.74 9.44
C GLU A 632 -48.49 -1.67 10.21
N THR A 633 -47.20 -1.32 10.28
CA THR A 633 -46.18 -2.09 11.00
C THR A 633 -46.27 -1.83 12.50
N ALA A 634 -46.58 -0.60 12.92
CA ALA A 634 -46.69 -0.20 14.31
C ALA A 634 -48.01 -0.62 14.99
N GLY A 635 -49.02 -1.05 14.22
CA GLY A 635 -50.35 -1.35 14.76
C GLY A 635 -51.05 -0.11 15.35
N SER A 636 -50.72 1.08 14.85
CA SER A 636 -51.14 2.40 15.34
C SER A 636 -51.81 3.20 14.22
N ALA A 637 -52.71 4.13 14.58
CA ALA A 637 -53.31 5.06 13.62
C ALA A 637 -52.28 6.06 13.06
N ASP A 638 -51.29 6.44 13.87
CA ASP A 638 -50.21 7.35 13.49
C ASP A 638 -48.89 6.60 13.27
N THR A 639 -48.02 7.15 12.42
CA THR A 639 -46.64 6.68 12.17
C THR A 639 -45.74 7.14 13.33
N PRO A 640 -45.35 6.26 14.28
CA PRO A 640 -44.49 6.69 15.37
C PRO A 640 -43.09 7.05 14.86
N ILE A 641 -42.55 8.13 15.41
CA ILE A 641 -41.25 8.71 15.05
C ILE A 641 -40.35 8.62 16.27
N PHE A 642 -39.15 8.09 16.08
CA PHE A 642 -38.16 7.95 17.14
C PHE A 642 -36.84 8.62 16.76
N ASP A 643 -36.23 9.31 17.71
CA ASP A 643 -34.85 9.76 17.56
C ASP A 643 -33.89 8.57 17.70
N CYS A 644 -32.97 8.44 16.75
CA CYS A 644 -32.04 7.33 16.72
C CYS A 644 -30.64 7.74 16.26
N ARG A 645 -29.68 6.84 16.51
CA ARG A 645 -28.33 6.91 15.95
C ARG A 645 -28.08 5.75 15.01
N VAL A 646 -27.60 6.05 13.81
CA VAL A 646 -27.06 5.05 12.89
C VAL A 646 -25.63 4.72 13.34
N ILE A 647 -25.40 3.47 13.76
CA ILE A 647 -24.11 2.99 14.33
C ILE A 647 -23.21 2.34 13.28
N ASP A 648 -23.79 1.63 12.32
CA ASP A 648 -23.05 1.07 11.19
C ASP A 648 -23.94 0.94 9.95
N MET A 649 -23.30 0.98 8.78
CA MET A 649 -23.97 0.88 7.48
C MET A 649 -23.16 0.00 6.53
N SER A 650 -23.82 -0.59 5.54
CA SER A 650 -23.24 -1.30 4.40
C SER A 650 -24.07 -1.01 3.17
N ALA A 651 -23.65 -1.45 1.98
CA ALA A 651 -24.46 -1.30 0.77
C ALA A 651 -25.87 -1.92 0.91
N GLY A 652 -26.04 -2.96 1.72
CA GLY A 652 -27.34 -3.65 1.87
C GLY A 652 -28.21 -3.16 3.04
N GLY A 653 -27.67 -2.46 4.03
CA GLY A 653 -28.45 -2.08 5.20
C GLY A 653 -27.62 -1.55 6.36
N LEU A 654 -28.27 -1.35 7.50
CA LEU A 654 -27.75 -0.55 8.60
C LEU A 654 -28.16 -1.06 9.99
N LYS A 655 -27.49 -0.52 11.00
CA LYS A 655 -27.79 -0.74 12.42
C LYS A 655 -28.13 0.59 13.08
N LEU A 656 -29.27 0.64 13.75
CA LEU A 656 -29.77 1.78 14.51
C LEU A 656 -29.77 1.45 16.01
N VAL A 657 -29.60 2.49 16.83
CA VAL A 657 -29.83 2.44 18.27
C VAL A 657 -30.79 3.54 18.65
N LEU A 658 -31.83 3.17 19.40
CA LEU A 658 -32.85 4.05 19.95
C LEU A 658 -32.66 4.21 21.47
N SER A 659 -33.20 5.29 22.02
CA SER A 659 -33.13 5.55 23.47
C SER A 659 -33.95 4.53 24.27
N ALA A 660 -33.55 4.31 25.53
CA ALA A 660 -34.20 3.34 26.44
C ALA A 660 -35.67 3.69 26.77
N ALA A 661 -36.11 4.92 26.52
CA ALA A 661 -37.50 5.33 26.72
C ALA A 661 -38.47 4.70 25.68
N ASP A 662 -37.95 4.26 24.52
CA ASP A 662 -38.76 3.85 23.37
C ASP A 662 -38.90 2.32 23.21
N VAL A 663 -38.41 1.56 24.20
CA VAL A 663 -38.10 0.12 24.12
C VAL A 663 -39.32 -0.78 23.81
N THR A 664 -40.55 -0.34 24.08
CA THR A 664 -41.75 -1.17 23.98
C THR A 664 -42.50 -1.10 22.64
N SER A 665 -42.07 -0.24 21.70
CA SER A 665 -42.91 0.17 20.57
C SER A 665 -42.40 -0.22 19.18
N VAL A 666 -41.23 -0.87 19.07
CA VAL A 666 -40.63 -1.22 17.77
C VAL A 666 -40.77 -2.72 17.48
N PRO A 667 -41.53 -3.11 16.44
CA PRO A 667 -41.70 -4.50 16.07
C PRO A 667 -40.39 -5.12 15.56
N SER A 668 -40.29 -6.44 15.68
CA SER A 668 -39.10 -7.21 15.26
C SER A 668 -38.95 -7.29 13.74
N ARG A 669 -40.02 -7.03 12.98
CA ARG A 669 -40.07 -6.99 11.52
C ARG A 669 -41.11 -5.97 11.06
N GLY A 670 -40.92 -5.45 9.85
CA GLY A 670 -41.89 -4.58 9.17
C GLY A 670 -41.21 -3.49 8.35
N SER A 671 -41.97 -2.48 7.93
CA SER A 671 -41.50 -1.37 7.10
C SER A 671 -41.29 -0.08 7.90
N ALA A 672 -40.27 0.66 7.52
CA ALA A 672 -39.91 1.92 8.14
C ALA A 672 -39.29 2.89 7.13
N THR A 673 -39.09 4.13 7.54
CA THR A 673 -38.36 5.15 6.78
C THR A 673 -37.36 5.83 7.69
N LEU A 674 -36.11 5.91 7.21
CA LEU A 674 -35.06 6.66 7.88
C LEU A 674 -34.99 8.07 7.31
N GLU A 675 -35.17 9.06 8.16
CA GLU A 675 -34.88 10.44 7.84
C GLU A 675 -33.50 10.81 8.37
N VAL A 676 -32.57 11.13 7.47
CA VAL A 676 -31.18 11.42 7.83
C VAL A 676 -30.58 12.48 6.90
N PHE A 677 -29.73 13.35 7.44
CA PHE A 677 -29.01 14.32 6.62
C PHE A 677 -27.92 13.63 5.78
N ASN A 678 -28.07 13.67 4.46
CA ASN A 678 -27.12 13.09 3.52
C ASN A 678 -26.10 14.15 3.09
N VAL A 679 -24.92 14.11 3.70
CA VAL A 679 -23.81 15.05 3.43
C VAL A 679 -23.41 15.07 1.96
N ALA A 680 -23.43 13.91 1.29
CA ALA A 680 -23.03 13.81 -0.12
C ALA A 680 -23.97 14.58 -1.05
N LYS A 681 -25.27 14.62 -0.71
CA LYS A 681 -26.31 15.35 -1.46
C LYS A 681 -26.62 16.74 -0.91
N GLY A 682 -26.15 17.08 0.30
CA GLY A 682 -26.39 18.38 0.94
C GLY A 682 -27.85 18.60 1.39
N ARG A 683 -28.62 17.54 1.60
CA ARG A 683 -30.02 17.63 2.02
C ARG A 683 -30.44 16.45 2.89
N THR A 684 -31.58 16.58 3.55
CA THR A 684 -32.24 15.46 4.23
C THR A 684 -32.76 14.44 3.21
N SER A 685 -32.50 13.17 3.48
CA SER A 685 -32.95 12.03 2.69
C SER A 685 -33.93 11.19 3.51
N HIS A 686 -34.99 10.74 2.86
CA HIS A 686 -35.96 9.79 3.40
C HIS A 686 -35.74 8.45 2.71
N ILE A 687 -35.24 7.46 3.46
CA ILE A 687 -34.79 6.18 2.91
C ILE A 687 -35.72 5.07 3.40
N PRO A 688 -36.45 4.38 2.49
CA PRO A 688 -37.26 3.23 2.84
C PRO A 688 -36.41 2.07 3.38
N LEU A 689 -36.87 1.47 4.47
CA LEU A 689 -36.21 0.39 5.19
C LEU A 689 -37.16 -0.76 5.49
N THR A 690 -36.61 -1.97 5.54
CA THR A 690 -37.25 -3.18 6.05
C THR A 690 -36.55 -3.60 7.34
N ILE A 691 -37.28 -3.61 8.46
CA ILE A 691 -36.80 -4.10 9.75
C ILE A 691 -36.57 -5.61 9.67
N ARG A 692 -35.34 -6.04 9.98
CA ARG A 692 -34.95 -7.46 9.96
C ARG A 692 -34.90 -8.07 11.35
N ASN A 693 -34.49 -7.27 12.35
CA ASN A 693 -34.50 -7.65 13.75
C ASN A 693 -34.51 -6.42 14.68
N SER A 694 -35.02 -6.61 15.88
CA SER A 694 -34.85 -5.68 17.01
C SER A 694 -34.50 -6.48 18.27
N PHE A 695 -33.63 -5.93 19.11
CA PHE A 695 -33.26 -6.51 20.40
C PHE A 695 -32.73 -5.44 21.34
N VAL A 696 -32.86 -5.64 22.66
CA VAL A 696 -32.30 -4.73 23.67
C VAL A 696 -30.87 -5.17 23.99
N ASP A 697 -29.92 -4.22 23.97
CA ASP A 697 -28.53 -4.48 24.32
C ASP A 697 -28.29 -4.45 25.85
N ALA A 698 -27.05 -4.74 26.26
CA ALA A 698 -26.66 -4.76 27.67
C ALA A 698 -26.75 -3.40 28.39
N ASN A 699 -26.86 -2.29 27.65
CA ASN A 699 -27.03 -0.94 28.19
C ASN A 699 -28.51 -0.51 28.20
N SER A 700 -29.44 -1.46 28.04
CA SER A 700 -30.88 -1.20 27.93
C SER A 700 -31.27 -0.33 26.73
N ALA A 701 -30.42 -0.23 25.70
CA ALA A 701 -30.74 0.48 24.48
C ALA A 701 -31.37 -0.47 23.45
N LEU A 702 -32.41 -0.02 22.75
CA LEU A 702 -33.04 -0.81 21.70
C LEU A 702 -32.21 -0.73 20.42
N VAL A 703 -31.74 -1.87 19.94
CA VAL A 703 -30.98 -2.02 18.71
C VAL A 703 -31.87 -2.55 17.61
N VAL A 704 -31.86 -1.90 16.45
CA VAL A 704 -32.62 -2.33 15.27
C VAL A 704 -31.67 -2.57 14.10
N GLY A 705 -31.75 -3.75 13.50
CA GLY A 705 -31.13 -4.05 12.23
C GLY A 705 -32.14 -3.90 11.10
N ALA A 706 -31.82 -3.04 10.13
CA ALA A 706 -32.68 -2.77 8.99
C ALA A 706 -31.94 -2.98 7.66
N GLN A 707 -32.69 -3.37 6.64
CA GLN A 707 -32.22 -3.49 5.26
C GLN A 707 -32.81 -2.35 4.43
N PHE A 708 -32.08 -1.86 3.43
CA PHE A 708 -32.68 -0.94 2.46
C PHE A 708 -33.77 -1.65 1.65
N ALA A 709 -34.84 -0.91 1.31
CA ALA A 709 -36.04 -1.48 0.68
C ALA A 709 -36.35 -0.89 -0.71
N ASP A 710 -35.61 0.12 -1.16
CA ASP A 710 -35.84 0.79 -2.44
C ASP A 710 -34.74 0.42 -3.46
N ASP A 711 -35.06 -0.50 -4.36
CA ASP A 711 -34.15 -0.95 -5.42
C ASP A 711 -34.25 -0.07 -6.69
N SER A 712 -35.03 1.02 -6.67
CA SER A 712 -35.07 1.97 -7.78
C SER A 712 -33.71 2.66 -7.98
N VAL A 713 -33.49 3.25 -9.15
CA VAL A 713 -32.25 3.99 -9.43
C VAL A 713 -32.08 5.19 -8.48
N ALA A 714 -33.19 5.86 -8.16
CA ALA A 714 -33.21 6.97 -7.21
C ALA A 714 -32.94 6.50 -5.78
N GLY A 715 -33.59 5.42 -5.35
CA GLY A 715 -33.36 4.77 -4.05
C GLY A 715 -31.92 4.34 -3.86
N LEU A 716 -31.35 3.64 -4.84
CA LEU A 716 -29.95 3.25 -4.80
C LEU A 716 -29.01 4.46 -4.77
N SER A 717 -29.30 5.53 -5.53
CA SER A 717 -28.53 6.77 -5.45
C SER A 717 -28.54 7.38 -4.05
N GLU A 718 -29.69 7.41 -3.36
CA GLU A 718 -29.77 7.83 -1.96
C GLU A 718 -28.91 6.94 -1.06
N GLN A 719 -29.04 5.62 -1.20
CA GLN A 719 -28.32 4.64 -0.36
C GLN A 719 -26.81 4.73 -0.55
N VAL A 720 -26.34 4.66 -1.80
CA VAL A 720 -24.91 4.67 -2.13
C VAL A 720 -24.27 5.99 -1.70
N SER A 721 -24.92 7.13 -1.94
CA SER A 721 -24.41 8.43 -1.51
C SER A 721 -24.40 8.57 0.02
N LEU A 722 -25.42 8.05 0.73
CA LEU A 722 -25.43 8.04 2.20
C LEU A 722 -24.33 7.14 2.77
N VAL A 723 -24.07 5.97 2.17
CA VAL A 723 -23.10 5.02 2.72
C VAL A 723 -21.67 5.39 2.35
N PHE A 724 -21.42 5.80 1.10
CA PHE A 724 -20.08 5.95 0.54
C PHE A 724 -19.70 7.36 0.08
N GLY A 725 -20.69 8.26 -0.04
CA GLY A 725 -20.48 9.56 -0.68
C GLY A 725 -19.73 10.62 0.14
N ASP A 726 -19.52 10.40 1.45
CA ASP A 726 -18.91 11.37 2.35
C ASP A 726 -17.46 11.00 2.71
N SER A 727 -16.51 11.74 2.14
CA SER A 727 -15.08 11.60 2.46
C SER A 727 -14.72 12.05 3.88
N GLY A 728 -15.55 12.88 4.53
CA GLY A 728 -15.36 13.32 5.91
C GLY A 728 -15.37 12.14 6.87
N ARG A 729 -16.36 11.24 6.72
CA ARG A 729 -16.43 9.98 7.48
C ARG A 729 -15.23 9.05 7.24
N TRP A 730 -14.71 8.97 6.02
CA TRP A 730 -13.50 8.19 5.75
C TRP A 730 -12.28 8.80 6.43
N ARG A 731 -12.18 10.13 6.42
CA ARG A 731 -11.13 10.86 7.15
C ARG A 731 -11.23 10.60 8.65
N GLU A 732 -12.41 10.68 9.24
CA GLU A 732 -12.65 10.41 10.66
C GLU A 732 -12.32 8.96 11.03
N PHE A 733 -12.81 7.98 10.25
CA PHE A 733 -12.52 6.57 10.49
C PHE A 733 -11.01 6.29 10.40
N ARG A 734 -10.35 6.80 9.36
CA ARG A 734 -8.89 6.69 9.18
C ARG A 734 -8.13 7.33 10.34
N GLN A 735 -8.52 8.53 10.78
CA GLN A 735 -7.90 9.22 11.91
C GLN A 735 -8.11 8.48 13.24
N SER A 736 -9.27 7.84 13.43
CA SER A 736 -9.58 7.08 14.65
C SER A 736 -8.60 5.93 14.89
N ARG A 737 -8.11 5.30 13.81
CA ARG A 737 -7.14 4.19 13.80
C ARG A 737 -5.70 4.67 13.84
N ASN A 738 -5.41 5.83 13.26
CA ASN A 738 -4.08 6.42 13.17
C ASN A 738 -3.62 7.03 14.49
N ARG A 739 -3.34 6.15 15.48
CA ARG A 739 -2.88 6.50 16.83
C ARG A 739 -1.49 5.94 17.08
N ARG A 740 -0.61 6.78 17.63
CA ARG A 740 0.71 6.35 18.11
C ARG A 740 0.55 5.69 19.48
N VAL A 741 0.85 4.40 19.56
CA VAL A 741 0.77 3.62 20.81
C VAL A 741 2.07 3.60 21.61
N GLY A 742 3.19 3.92 20.97
CA GLY A 742 4.54 3.85 21.54
C GLY A 742 5.16 2.46 21.44
N ILE A 743 6.50 2.43 21.44
CA ILE A 743 7.32 1.25 21.13
C ILE A 743 7.02 0.08 22.07
N PHE A 744 7.06 0.28 23.39
CA PHE A 744 6.85 -0.79 24.37
C PHE A 744 5.43 -1.36 24.36
N ARG A 745 4.42 -0.52 24.14
CA ARG A 745 3.03 -0.98 24.02
C ARG A 745 2.85 -1.78 22.74
N SER A 746 3.45 -1.34 21.64
CA SER A 746 3.47 -2.08 20.37
C SER A 746 4.09 -3.47 20.53
N LEU A 747 5.23 -3.56 21.21
CA LEU A 747 5.92 -4.82 21.48
C LEU A 747 5.03 -5.80 22.25
N ARG A 748 4.39 -5.31 23.33
CA ARG A 748 3.43 -6.10 24.11
C ARG A 748 2.25 -6.57 23.26
N VAL A 749 1.74 -5.72 22.37
CA VAL A 749 0.65 -6.09 21.45
C VAL A 749 1.08 -7.25 20.56
N VAL A 750 2.23 -7.16 19.87
CA VAL A 750 2.71 -8.24 19.00
C VAL A 750 2.90 -9.56 19.77
N VAL A 751 3.52 -9.51 20.95
CA VAL A 751 3.69 -10.70 21.81
C VAL A 751 2.32 -11.28 22.23
N SER A 752 1.40 -10.45 22.71
CA SER A 752 0.09 -10.90 23.20
C SER A 752 -0.80 -11.46 22.10
N LEU A 753 -0.85 -10.79 20.94
CA LEU A 753 -1.62 -11.25 19.78
C LEU A 753 -1.04 -12.55 19.25
N GLY A 754 0.28 -12.64 19.14
CA GLY A 754 0.97 -13.87 18.75
C GLY A 754 0.62 -15.02 19.67
N PHE A 755 0.67 -14.83 20.99
CA PHE A 755 0.36 -15.90 21.94
C PHE A 755 -1.11 -16.34 21.89
N MET A 756 -2.06 -15.41 22.00
CA MET A 756 -3.50 -15.74 22.08
C MET A 756 -4.02 -16.37 20.78
N HIS A 757 -3.62 -15.82 19.63
CA HIS A 757 -4.13 -16.28 18.33
C HIS A 757 -3.38 -17.53 17.84
N ALA A 758 -2.06 -17.65 18.08
CA ALA A 758 -1.37 -18.91 17.82
C ALA A 758 -1.91 -20.04 18.68
N PHE A 759 -2.24 -19.79 19.95
CA PHE A 759 -2.87 -20.81 20.79
C PHE A 759 -4.21 -21.29 20.21
N SER A 760 -5.02 -20.36 19.70
CA SER A 760 -6.27 -20.70 19.01
C SER A 760 -6.03 -21.56 17.77
N HIS A 761 -5.00 -21.22 16.98
CA HIS A 761 -4.54 -22.00 15.83
C HIS A 761 -4.12 -23.42 16.24
N TYR A 762 -3.23 -23.56 17.22
CA TYR A 762 -2.72 -24.86 17.67
C TYR A 762 -3.84 -25.73 18.25
N ARG A 763 -4.71 -25.16 19.08
CA ARG A 763 -5.87 -25.88 19.63
C ARG A 763 -6.76 -26.41 18.52
N PHE A 764 -7.04 -25.61 17.50
CA PHE A 764 -7.83 -26.06 16.34
C PHE A 764 -7.10 -27.14 15.53
N PHE A 765 -5.79 -26.96 15.28
CA PHE A 765 -4.95 -27.92 14.56
C PHE A 765 -4.96 -29.30 15.23
N PHE A 766 -4.65 -29.37 16.54
CA PHE A 766 -4.63 -30.63 17.28
C PHE A 766 -6.02 -31.23 17.44
N ALA A 767 -7.06 -30.43 17.68
CA ALA A 767 -8.44 -30.93 17.72
C ALA A 767 -8.91 -31.49 16.37
N SER A 768 -8.47 -30.90 15.25
CA SER A 768 -8.75 -31.43 13.91
C SER A 768 -8.01 -32.74 13.66
N MET A 769 -6.73 -32.82 14.04
CA MET A 769 -5.92 -34.04 13.94
C MET A 769 -6.54 -35.19 14.76
N LEU A 770 -6.93 -34.94 16.00
CA LEU A 770 -7.60 -35.91 16.86
C LEU A 770 -8.94 -36.37 16.28
N ARG A 771 -9.77 -35.44 15.77
CA ARG A 771 -11.04 -35.80 15.09
C ARG A 771 -10.81 -36.67 13.86
N ASN A 772 -9.75 -36.43 13.10
CA ASN A 772 -9.40 -37.24 11.94
C ASN A 772 -8.79 -38.59 12.32
N ALA A 773 -8.08 -38.69 13.45
CA ALA A 773 -7.54 -39.95 13.97
C ALA A 773 -8.63 -40.87 14.56
N VAL A 774 -9.73 -40.30 15.07
CA VAL A 774 -10.85 -41.04 15.68
C VAL A 774 -11.91 -41.46 14.64
N ARG A 775 -11.86 -40.93 13.40
CA ARG A 775 -12.72 -41.42 12.31
C ARG A 775 -12.20 -42.77 11.83
N PRO A 776 -13.04 -43.83 11.74
CA PRO A 776 -12.63 -45.08 11.12
C PRO A 776 -12.21 -44.80 9.67
N LEU A 777 -11.10 -45.41 9.26
CA LEU A 777 -10.50 -45.32 7.92
C LEU A 777 -11.53 -45.67 6.82
N ARG A 778 -12.31 -44.67 6.40
CA ARG A 778 -12.93 -44.62 5.08
C ARG A 778 -12.52 -43.29 4.45
N ALA A 779 -11.73 -43.41 3.39
CA ALA A 779 -11.24 -42.37 2.48
C ALA A 779 -10.11 -41.45 3.00
N THR A 780 -8.89 -41.99 3.08
CA THR A 780 -7.65 -41.21 3.02
C THR A 780 -7.34 -40.83 1.56
N SER A 781 -7.72 -39.63 1.12
CA SER A 781 -7.18 -39.05 -0.13
C SER A 781 -6.82 -37.55 -0.06
N SER A 782 -7.16 -36.82 1.01
CA SER A 782 -6.97 -35.36 1.04
C SER A 782 -5.64 -34.88 1.62
N VAL A 783 -4.92 -35.70 2.40
CA VAL A 783 -3.68 -35.25 3.08
C VAL A 783 -2.45 -35.28 2.15
N ILE A 784 -2.48 -36.08 1.09
CA ILE A 784 -1.40 -36.14 0.08
C ILE A 784 -1.61 -35.10 -1.06
N ALA A 785 -2.77 -34.46 -1.11
CA ALA A 785 -3.09 -33.45 -2.14
C ALA A 785 -2.32 -32.13 -1.96
N SER A 786 -1.92 -31.78 -0.73
CA SER A 786 -1.24 -30.50 -0.42
C SER A 786 0.19 -30.40 -0.97
N PHE A 787 0.86 -31.53 -1.24
CA PHE A 787 2.18 -31.54 -1.88
C PHE A 787 2.13 -31.68 -3.42
N ARG A 788 1.07 -32.28 -3.98
CA ARG A 788 0.92 -32.47 -5.44
C ARG A 788 0.26 -31.29 -6.16
N ALA A 789 -0.52 -30.45 -5.48
CA ALA A 789 -1.14 -29.26 -6.08
C ALA A 789 -0.11 -28.19 -6.53
N PHE A 790 1.14 -28.27 -6.06
CA PHE A 790 2.18 -27.31 -6.41
C PHE A 790 2.99 -27.68 -7.67
N GLN A 791 2.88 -28.93 -8.16
CA GLN A 791 3.67 -29.43 -9.30
C GLN A 791 2.90 -29.48 -10.63
N LYS A 792 1.57 -29.32 -10.64
CA LYS A 792 0.74 -29.53 -11.84
C LYS A 792 0.25 -28.27 -12.56
N GLN A 793 0.85 -27.10 -12.30
CA GLN A 793 0.53 -25.88 -13.06
C GLN A 793 1.79 -25.19 -13.58
N ARG A 794 2.23 -25.63 -14.77
CA ARG A 794 3.09 -24.90 -15.70
C ARG A 794 2.77 -25.34 -17.13
N PRO A 795 3.01 -24.43 -18.08
CA PRO A 795 2.08 -23.41 -18.54
C PRO A 795 0.81 -23.99 -19.19
#